data_AF-A0A0W8FYP6-F1
#
_entry.id   AF-A0A0W8FYP6-F1
#
_cell.length_a   1.000
_cell.length_b   1.000
_cell.length_c   1.000
_cell.angle_alpha   90.00
_cell.angle_beta   90.00
_cell.angle_gamma   90.00
#
_symmetry.space_group_name_H-M   'P 1'
#
loop_
_entity.id
_entity.type
_entity.pdbx_description
1 polymer ?
#
loop_
_entity_poly.entity_id
_entity_poly.type
_entity_poly.pdbx_seq_one_letter_code
_entity_poly.pdbx_strand_id
1 'polypeptide(L)'
;MQAGRYGEAIDQLNKYISQNARAAEGYNLRGLCYEQREQYQLSVLDLRRATRLDAANHEYKQNLERVLNTWHKLLYERIEGYKRELAVDPNNPFNYLEIGKSYRWLEEWAIAEIWYDQYLDRDEDASPDEIIRYTEILSHTGSIRKGEIKLARWVEKHPEDWRLWSRYGYFTMWLGNYRNAERAFRTALSFKPFFKEAEDGLDLALRQGYLTLQTPRSFEREEYPIDRYYRILRNNPNDDGTRFTLIEYLMQERRYEEAFQQLQYLAPNHEGTSTFDELQERIISTRQEFYEAKIDSALTILKEDPNNREALVRMLDYYSNLDDYDAVEELLTEYLEINPNDDELRFRLAKIYAYQRKLAESYAEVNQVINNNPNNLDYLLLAGQVAVWDNTNLDLAEERLERVVKAQPNNINAIIALGTLNFQQGEYLTSQNYSERAMQLEPDNPDVLQLNSMLEFHFIREEENKKLLRLEEGRTLAMNGRYDEAIPYYEQYFQEANPTSDLKYELADVYVGAERYYDAIYMYDQTLDEDYDLEMDKLRAKVIYWSGDSQRALQEFLRLAEEDPQDMEVQLYLGDSYTQMEMFDSARVVYTNMLDNNTIEPKLIQERIGWLPIRPEDESFFTRGFRYIGSYLFSYMVIQPVAYVFADDLDFRYRYWGGNLETGLLPYISGGLSWFRGNLSNDFGGFHYTSYKGNLFIRPLDNLIFRFSYGEMYSPGIVRSPIVEAGVKFDVEHRDGYKYGFDLSYTRSDASTILYSPGLVFTRLTGELGAMRAYYHFETNVKLEILYQLIRTKEGTTILGSGITPLQENIGNNFVGRIGRNFYPNLLVGYEYFFSDFKYTLPVYYSPQDFYQHSIFADWTVYNDEKWEINLAGKIGYIPKSDYLLRELSTRVYYTITQSFRIMLTGFLSNTFREQSGYTSGSLSISALWSIF
;
A
#
# COMPACT_ATOMS: atom_id res chain seq x y z
N MET A 1 -14.32 16.90 20.09
CA MET A 1 -15.12 17.67 21.07
C MET A 1 -15.13 19.17 20.80
N GLN A 2 -13.98 19.87 20.74
CA GLN A 2 -13.93 21.33 20.48
C GLN A 2 -14.57 21.78 19.15
N ALA A 3 -14.52 20.94 18.12
CA ALA A 3 -15.14 21.19 16.82
C ALA A 3 -16.65 20.85 16.76
N GLY A 4 -17.32 20.56 17.88
CA GLY A 4 -18.75 20.19 17.91
C GLY A 4 -19.10 18.80 17.35
N ARG A 5 -18.11 18.03 16.89
CA ARG A 5 -18.27 16.65 16.37
C ARG A 5 -18.38 15.64 17.52
N TYR A 6 -19.49 15.67 18.28
CA TYR A 6 -19.67 14.84 19.48
C TYR A 6 -19.92 13.36 19.18
N GLY A 7 -20.54 13.02 18.04
CA GLY A 7 -20.75 11.63 17.64
C GLY A 7 -19.44 10.86 17.43
N GLU A 8 -18.55 11.42 16.61
CA GLU A 8 -17.24 10.83 16.37
C GLU A 8 -16.38 10.79 17.64
N ALA A 9 -16.50 11.81 18.50
CA ALA A 9 -15.82 11.80 19.79
C ALA A 9 -16.29 10.63 20.67
N ILE A 10 -17.60 10.32 20.68
CA ILE A 10 -18.13 9.16 21.39
C ILE A 10 -17.55 7.86 20.82
N ASP A 11 -17.44 7.73 19.49
CA ASP A 11 -16.89 6.53 18.86
C ASP A 11 -15.42 6.31 19.23
N GLN A 12 -14.61 7.37 19.26
CA GLN A 12 -13.22 7.28 19.71
C GLN A 12 -13.14 6.98 21.21
N LEU A 13 -13.99 7.60 22.03
CA LEU A 13 -14.04 7.36 23.46
C LEU A 13 -14.53 5.95 23.82
N ASN A 14 -15.38 5.34 22.99
CA ASN A 14 -15.75 3.93 23.12
C ASN A 14 -14.54 3.01 23.00
N LYS A 15 -13.68 3.25 22.00
CA LYS A 15 -12.42 2.51 21.82
C LYS A 15 -11.45 2.75 22.98
N TYR A 16 -11.33 4.00 23.42
CA TYR A 16 -10.49 4.35 24.56
C TYR A 16 -10.95 3.65 25.85
N ILE A 17 -12.25 3.65 26.14
CA ILE A 17 -12.81 3.01 27.34
C ILE A 17 -12.69 1.48 27.26
N SER A 18 -12.83 0.86 26.08
CA SER A 18 -12.65 -0.59 25.96
C SER A 18 -11.22 -1.02 26.28
N GLN A 19 -10.22 -0.19 25.94
CA GLN A 19 -8.82 -0.45 26.25
C GLN A 19 -8.46 -0.04 27.69
N ASN A 20 -9.13 0.98 28.24
CA ASN A 20 -8.82 1.58 29.53
C ASN A 20 -10.04 1.58 30.46
N ALA A 21 -10.63 0.41 30.70
CA ALA A 21 -11.91 0.29 31.40
C ALA A 21 -11.91 0.81 32.86
N ARG A 22 -10.72 0.99 33.47
CA ARG A 22 -10.53 1.57 34.81
C ARG A 22 -10.17 3.06 34.81
N ALA A 23 -9.91 3.66 33.66
CA ALA A 23 -9.59 5.09 33.56
C ALA A 23 -10.87 5.94 33.66
N ALA A 24 -10.97 6.80 34.68
CA ALA A 24 -12.15 7.64 34.93
C ALA A 24 -12.38 8.69 33.82
N GLU A 25 -11.31 9.20 33.21
CA GLU A 25 -11.32 10.28 32.23
C GLU A 25 -12.18 9.97 31.00
N GLY A 26 -12.02 8.76 30.44
CA GLY A 26 -12.78 8.34 29.26
C GLY A 26 -14.29 8.39 29.49
N TYR A 27 -14.75 7.91 30.65
CA TYR A 27 -16.16 7.98 31.02
C TYR A 27 -16.61 9.42 31.26
N ASN A 28 -15.80 10.28 31.87
CA ASN A 28 -16.16 11.69 32.05
C ASN A 28 -16.33 12.40 30.70
N LEU A 29 -15.37 12.25 29.78
CA LEU A 29 -15.41 12.86 28.45
C LEU A 29 -16.57 12.35 27.59
N ARG A 30 -16.88 11.04 27.67
CA ARG A 30 -18.00 10.45 26.93
C ARG A 30 -19.34 10.91 27.51
N GLY A 31 -19.41 11.00 28.84
CA GLY A 31 -20.54 11.60 29.55
C GLY A 31 -20.82 13.04 29.12
N LEU A 32 -19.79 13.86 28.97
CA LEU A 32 -19.90 15.23 28.45
C LEU A 32 -20.36 15.27 26.98
N CYS A 33 -19.90 14.33 26.14
CA CYS A 33 -20.38 14.25 24.76
C CYS A 33 -21.85 13.85 24.68
N TYR A 34 -22.31 12.92 25.53
CA TYR A 34 -23.72 12.54 25.62
C TYR A 34 -24.59 13.70 26.08
N GLU A 35 -24.09 14.51 27.02
CA GLU A 35 -24.78 15.72 27.44
C GLU A 35 -24.99 16.71 26.28
N GLN A 36 -23.94 16.97 25.49
CA GLN A 36 -24.05 17.89 24.34
C GLN A 36 -25.00 17.38 23.24
N ARG A 37 -25.35 16.09 23.27
CA ARG A 37 -26.33 15.46 22.40
C ARG A 37 -27.70 15.27 23.06
N GLU A 38 -27.91 15.86 24.24
CA GLU A 38 -29.15 15.76 25.02
C GLU A 38 -29.51 14.32 25.46
N GLN A 39 -28.52 13.42 25.47
CA GLN A 39 -28.67 12.02 25.90
C GLN A 39 -28.36 11.88 27.39
N TYR A 40 -29.14 12.57 28.21
CA TYR A 40 -28.87 12.74 29.65
C TYR A 40 -28.80 11.42 30.43
N GLN A 41 -29.61 10.41 30.10
CA GLN A 41 -29.55 9.10 30.77
C GLN A 41 -28.18 8.42 30.61
N LEU A 42 -27.63 8.42 29.39
CA LEU A 42 -26.31 7.84 29.09
C LEU A 42 -25.20 8.68 29.73
N SER A 43 -25.36 10.01 29.70
CA SER A 43 -24.45 10.94 30.37
C SER A 43 -24.34 10.67 31.87
N VAL A 44 -25.47 10.52 32.58
CA VAL A 44 -25.49 10.24 34.02
C VAL A 44 -24.80 8.91 34.35
N LEU A 45 -25.02 7.86 33.55
CA LEU A 45 -24.40 6.55 33.78
C LEU A 45 -22.86 6.63 33.71
N ASP A 46 -22.35 7.29 32.67
CA ASP A 46 -20.91 7.46 32.46
C ASP A 46 -20.28 8.37 33.51
N LEU A 47 -20.93 9.50 33.84
CA LEU A 47 -20.43 10.41 34.87
C LEU A 47 -20.43 9.77 36.26
N ARG A 48 -21.45 8.96 36.62
CA ARG A 48 -21.45 8.15 37.86
C ARG A 48 -20.33 7.11 37.88
N ARG A 49 -19.95 6.58 36.71
CA ARG A 49 -18.81 5.64 36.61
C ARG A 49 -17.49 6.38 36.81
N ALA A 50 -17.33 7.55 36.19
CA ALA A 50 -16.16 8.40 36.36
C ALA A 50 -15.96 8.81 37.84
N THR A 51 -17.01 9.28 38.52
CA THR A 51 -16.93 9.66 39.95
C THR A 51 -16.66 8.47 40.87
N ARG A 52 -17.07 7.25 40.50
CA ARG A 52 -16.74 6.02 41.28
C ARG A 52 -15.29 5.60 41.10
N LEU A 53 -14.75 5.73 39.90
CA LEU A 53 -13.35 5.39 39.59
C LEU A 53 -12.38 6.43 40.17
N ASP A 54 -12.78 7.69 40.21
CA ASP A 54 -12.02 8.78 40.81
C ASP A 54 -12.92 9.66 41.69
N ALA A 55 -13.07 9.23 42.95
CA ALA A 55 -13.93 9.90 43.93
C ALA A 55 -13.33 11.19 44.50
N ALA A 56 -12.03 11.45 44.27
CA ALA A 56 -11.33 12.64 44.77
C ALA A 56 -11.47 13.83 43.80
N ASN A 57 -11.74 13.57 42.51
CA ASN A 57 -11.83 14.60 41.50
C ASN A 57 -13.11 15.45 41.62
N HIS A 58 -12.91 16.73 41.93
CA HIS A 58 -13.99 17.70 42.09
C HIS A 58 -14.72 18.04 40.78
N GLU A 59 -14.01 18.03 39.65
CA GLU A 59 -14.57 18.35 38.34
C GLU A 59 -15.62 17.32 37.93
N TYR A 60 -15.34 16.03 38.14
CA TYR A 60 -16.27 14.95 37.77
C TYR A 60 -17.55 15.01 38.59
N LYS A 61 -17.46 15.38 39.87
CA LYS A 61 -18.63 15.60 40.72
C LYS A 61 -19.47 16.78 40.24
N GLN A 62 -18.83 17.88 39.85
CA GLN A 62 -19.51 19.06 39.31
C GLN A 62 -20.21 18.75 37.98
N ASN A 63 -19.56 18.00 37.09
CA ASN A 63 -20.16 17.56 35.83
C ASN A 63 -21.39 16.68 36.06
N LEU A 64 -21.28 15.71 36.97
CA LEU A 64 -22.40 14.85 37.35
C LEU A 64 -23.56 15.66 37.95
N GLU A 65 -23.29 16.55 38.90
CA GLU A 65 -24.32 17.37 39.56
C GLU A 65 -25.07 18.27 38.56
N ARG A 66 -24.33 18.90 37.64
CA ARG A 66 -24.89 19.74 36.56
C ARG A 66 -25.82 18.96 35.64
N VAL A 67 -25.39 17.77 35.20
CA VAL A 67 -26.21 16.89 34.34
C VAL A 67 -27.42 16.36 35.11
N LEU A 68 -27.26 15.95 36.37
CA LEU A 68 -28.35 15.49 37.21
C LEU A 68 -29.42 16.56 37.40
N ASN A 69 -29.04 17.82 37.65
CA ASN A 69 -30.00 18.92 37.79
C ASN A 69 -30.86 19.10 36.52
N THR A 70 -30.25 18.98 35.35
CA THR A 70 -30.97 19.06 34.07
C THR A 70 -31.84 17.84 33.84
N TRP A 71 -31.32 16.64 34.12
CA TRP A 71 -32.03 15.38 33.92
C TRP A 71 -33.21 15.22 34.87
N HIS A 72 -33.06 15.55 36.14
CA HIS A 72 -34.12 15.49 37.14
C HIS A 72 -35.30 16.39 36.75
N LYS A 73 -35.03 17.59 36.22
CA LYS A 73 -36.09 18.48 35.71
C LYS A 73 -36.90 17.80 34.61
N LEU A 74 -36.23 17.20 33.63
CA LEU A 74 -36.88 16.47 32.52
C LEU A 74 -37.67 15.25 33.02
N LEU A 75 -37.16 14.54 34.02
CA LEU A 75 -37.86 13.42 34.65
C LEU A 75 -39.14 13.87 35.35
N TYR A 76 -39.13 15.00 36.08
CA TYR A 76 -40.36 15.54 36.68
C TYR A 76 -41.38 15.98 35.63
N GLU A 77 -40.94 16.63 34.54
CA GLU A 77 -41.82 16.99 33.43
C GLU A 77 -42.43 15.74 32.76
N ARG A 78 -41.63 14.69 32.56
CA ARG A 78 -42.08 13.38 32.06
C ARG A 78 -43.10 12.72 32.98
N ILE A 79 -42.86 12.73 34.29
CA ILE A 79 -43.81 12.20 35.29
C ILE A 79 -45.15 12.92 35.20
N GLU A 80 -45.15 14.26 35.13
CA GLU A 80 -46.39 15.04 35.02
C GLU A 80 -47.11 14.79 33.68
N GLY A 81 -46.38 14.56 32.60
CA GLY A 81 -46.94 14.10 31.32
C GLY A 81 -47.73 12.81 31.46
N TYR A 82 -47.11 11.76 32.01
CA TYR A 82 -47.78 10.48 32.21
C TYR A 82 -48.91 10.52 33.23
N LYS A 83 -48.83 11.36 34.27
CA LYS A 83 -49.96 11.57 35.19
C LYS A 83 -51.17 12.19 34.50
N ARG A 84 -50.97 13.09 33.52
CA ARG A 84 -52.08 13.64 32.72
C ARG A 84 -52.69 12.57 31.83
N GLU A 85 -51.88 11.70 31.24
CA GLU A 85 -52.38 10.56 30.46
C GLU A 85 -53.13 9.56 31.32
N LEU A 86 -52.67 9.30 32.56
CA LEU A 86 -53.41 8.48 33.53
C LEU A 86 -54.76 9.08 33.93
N ALA A 87 -54.90 10.41 33.90
CA ALA A 87 -56.20 11.05 34.11
C ALA A 87 -57.19 10.79 32.96
N VAL A 88 -56.68 10.46 31.77
CA VAL A 88 -57.47 10.09 30.59
C VAL A 88 -57.74 8.59 30.57
N ASP A 89 -56.72 7.76 30.80
CA ASP A 89 -56.81 6.31 30.88
C ASP A 89 -56.09 5.76 32.13
N PRO A 90 -56.84 5.54 33.24
CA PRO A 90 -56.29 5.02 34.48
C PRO A 90 -55.90 3.53 34.45
N ASN A 91 -56.27 2.80 33.40
CA ASN A 91 -56.04 1.36 33.32
C ASN A 91 -54.79 0.99 32.52
N ASN A 92 -54.09 1.97 31.94
CA ASN A 92 -52.89 1.71 31.16
C ASN A 92 -51.66 1.44 32.08
N PRO A 93 -51.15 0.19 32.19
CA PRO A 93 -50.03 -0.15 33.06
C PRO A 93 -48.71 0.52 32.64
N PHE A 94 -48.55 0.84 31.35
CA PHE A 94 -47.34 1.47 30.80
C PHE A 94 -47.03 2.80 31.50
N ASN A 95 -48.06 3.62 31.75
CA ASN A 95 -47.87 4.93 32.36
C ASN A 95 -47.42 4.83 33.84
N TYR A 96 -47.91 3.83 34.58
CA TYR A 96 -47.44 3.55 35.94
C TYR A 96 -45.97 3.10 35.95
N LEU A 97 -45.60 2.23 35.01
CA LEU A 97 -44.22 1.77 34.84
C LEU A 97 -43.26 2.92 34.55
N GLU A 98 -43.62 3.80 33.61
CA GLU A 98 -42.77 4.92 33.21
C GLU A 98 -42.61 5.97 34.30
N ILE A 99 -43.64 6.20 35.13
CA ILE A 99 -43.55 7.01 36.33
C ILE A 99 -42.64 6.34 37.36
N GLY A 100 -42.81 5.04 37.62
CA GLY A 100 -41.96 4.28 38.55
C GLY A 100 -40.48 4.27 38.13
N LYS A 101 -40.20 4.10 36.83
CA LYS A 101 -38.84 4.20 36.26
C LYS A 101 -38.25 5.59 36.46
N SER A 102 -39.06 6.65 36.29
CA SER A 102 -38.60 8.02 36.47
C SER A 102 -38.25 8.30 37.94
N TYR A 103 -39.06 7.85 38.90
CA TYR A 103 -38.74 7.97 40.33
C TYR A 103 -37.53 7.13 40.76
N ARG A 104 -37.32 5.95 40.14
CA ARG A 104 -36.07 5.17 40.32
C ARG A 104 -34.85 5.97 39.87
N TRP A 105 -34.90 6.63 38.73
CA TRP A 105 -33.80 7.47 38.24
C TRP A 105 -33.55 8.70 39.11
N LEU A 106 -34.59 9.24 39.74
CA LEU A 106 -34.51 10.30 40.75
C LEU A 106 -33.99 9.80 42.12
N GLU A 107 -33.77 8.48 42.28
CA GLU A 107 -33.41 7.82 43.55
C GLU A 107 -34.44 8.03 44.67
N GLU A 108 -35.68 8.31 44.31
CA GLU A 108 -36.81 8.38 45.24
C GLU A 108 -37.41 6.98 45.44
N TRP A 109 -36.60 6.09 46.02
CA TRP A 109 -36.85 4.64 46.07
C TRP A 109 -38.21 4.25 46.64
N ALA A 110 -38.65 4.90 47.72
CA ALA A 110 -39.94 4.62 48.35
C ALA A 110 -41.13 4.97 47.44
N ILE A 111 -41.03 6.04 46.68
CA ILE A 111 -42.07 6.45 45.73
C ILE A 111 -42.04 5.55 44.50
N ALA A 112 -40.84 5.23 44.01
CA ALA A 112 -40.66 4.27 42.92
C ALA A 112 -41.28 2.91 43.25
N GLU A 113 -41.13 2.41 44.49
CA GLU A 113 -41.73 1.16 44.95
C GLU A 113 -43.27 1.19 44.83
N ILE A 114 -43.90 2.29 45.28
CA ILE A 114 -45.36 2.46 45.22
C ILE A 114 -45.87 2.42 43.76
N TRP A 115 -45.18 3.10 42.85
CA TRP A 115 -45.57 3.12 41.44
C TRP A 115 -45.34 1.78 40.74
N TYR A 116 -44.25 1.07 41.08
CA TYR A 116 -44.03 -0.30 40.60
C TYR A 116 -45.07 -1.29 41.15
N ASP A 117 -45.52 -1.13 42.39
CA ASP A 117 -46.64 -1.92 42.93
C ASP A 117 -47.90 -1.71 42.09
N GLN A 118 -48.25 -0.45 41.83
CA GLN A 118 -49.43 -0.11 41.01
C GLN A 118 -49.31 -0.60 39.57
N TYR A 119 -48.11 -0.63 39.01
CA TYR A 119 -47.84 -1.24 37.71
C TYR A 119 -48.10 -2.75 37.74
N LEU A 120 -47.49 -3.48 38.69
CA LEU A 120 -47.61 -4.93 38.79
C LEU A 120 -49.01 -5.42 39.18
N ASP A 121 -49.83 -4.55 39.79
CA ASP A 121 -51.25 -4.83 40.05
C ASP A 121 -52.12 -4.74 38.77
N ARG A 122 -51.61 -4.14 37.70
CA ARG A 122 -52.32 -3.93 36.41
C ARG A 122 -51.74 -4.74 35.26
N ASP A 123 -50.47 -5.13 35.37
CA ASP A 123 -49.78 -5.96 34.40
C ASP A 123 -49.37 -7.28 35.04
N GLU A 124 -50.24 -8.28 34.89
CA GLU A 124 -49.96 -9.63 35.37
C GLU A 124 -48.82 -10.31 34.57
N ASP A 125 -48.49 -9.82 33.37
CA ASP A 125 -47.52 -10.37 32.42
C ASP A 125 -46.24 -9.50 32.30
N ALA A 126 -45.93 -8.72 33.33
CA ALA A 126 -44.70 -7.93 33.40
C ALA A 126 -43.44 -8.75 33.07
N SER A 127 -42.52 -8.16 32.31
CA SER A 127 -41.34 -8.89 31.85
C SER A 127 -40.36 -9.19 33.01
N PRO A 128 -39.59 -10.30 32.94
CA PRO A 128 -38.54 -10.59 33.90
C PRO A 128 -37.56 -9.42 34.13
N ASP A 129 -37.28 -8.63 33.09
CA ASP A 129 -36.40 -7.46 33.18
C ASP A 129 -36.96 -6.39 34.13
N GLU A 130 -38.26 -6.12 34.08
CA GLU A 130 -38.90 -5.14 34.96
C GLU A 130 -39.00 -5.66 36.40
N ILE A 131 -39.17 -6.98 36.58
CA ILE A 131 -39.11 -7.61 37.90
C ILE A 131 -37.70 -7.50 38.51
N ILE A 132 -36.65 -7.74 37.72
CA ILE A 132 -35.26 -7.55 38.17
C ILE A 132 -35.02 -6.08 38.56
N ARG A 133 -35.50 -5.11 37.77
CA ARG A 133 -35.43 -3.68 38.15
C ARG A 133 -36.18 -3.39 39.45
N TYR A 134 -37.32 -4.02 39.68
CA TYR A 134 -38.06 -3.87 40.91
C TYR A 134 -37.32 -4.47 42.12
N THR A 135 -36.56 -5.56 41.96
CA THR A 135 -35.73 -6.11 43.05
C THR A 135 -34.65 -5.13 43.54
N GLU A 136 -34.11 -4.30 42.65
CA GLU A 136 -33.17 -3.24 43.03
C GLU A 136 -33.87 -2.23 43.94
N ILE A 137 -35.05 -1.75 43.56
CA ILE A 137 -35.86 -0.82 44.36
C ILE A 137 -36.13 -1.41 45.75
N LEU A 138 -36.58 -2.67 45.80
CA LEU A 138 -36.88 -3.38 47.04
C LEU A 138 -35.64 -3.56 47.94
N SER A 139 -34.46 -3.76 47.35
CA SER A 139 -33.22 -3.87 48.10
C SER A 139 -32.82 -2.53 48.74
N HIS A 140 -33.06 -1.41 48.06
CA HIS A 140 -32.81 -0.06 48.56
C HIS A 140 -33.81 0.39 49.62
N THR A 141 -35.08 -0.02 49.51
CA THR A 141 -36.11 0.29 50.53
C THR A 141 -36.07 -0.65 51.73
N GLY A 142 -35.30 -1.75 51.65
CA GLY A 142 -35.21 -2.78 52.69
C GLY A 142 -36.42 -3.72 52.72
N SER A 143 -37.29 -3.68 51.69
CA SER A 143 -38.49 -4.49 51.53
C SER A 143 -38.17 -5.95 51.14
N ILE A 144 -37.19 -6.59 51.80
CA ILE A 144 -36.64 -7.91 51.43
C ILE A 144 -37.71 -9.02 51.47
N ARG A 145 -38.54 -9.06 52.52
CA ARG A 145 -39.60 -10.07 52.64
C ARG A 145 -40.66 -9.93 51.53
N LYS A 146 -41.02 -8.70 51.17
CA LYS A 146 -41.96 -8.42 50.08
C LYS A 146 -41.35 -8.85 48.74
N GLY A 147 -40.06 -8.59 48.53
CA GLY A 147 -39.32 -9.00 47.35
C GLY A 147 -39.23 -10.51 47.18
N GLU A 148 -38.96 -11.27 48.26
CA GLU A 148 -38.95 -12.74 48.22
C GLU A 148 -40.30 -13.31 47.77
N ILE A 149 -41.41 -12.81 48.33
CA ILE A 149 -42.77 -13.26 47.97
C ILE A 149 -43.10 -12.96 46.50
N LYS A 150 -42.73 -11.76 46.02
CA LYS A 150 -42.95 -11.38 44.62
C LYS A 150 -42.07 -12.23 43.71
N LEU A 151 -40.78 -12.37 44.01
CA LEU A 151 -39.84 -13.18 43.24
C LEU A 151 -40.23 -14.65 43.17
N ALA A 152 -40.72 -15.25 44.26
CA ALA A 152 -41.21 -16.63 44.28
C ALA A 152 -42.27 -16.89 43.21
N ARG A 153 -43.23 -15.97 43.05
CA ARG A 153 -44.27 -16.07 42.00
C ARG A 153 -43.69 -15.93 40.59
N TRP A 154 -42.72 -15.04 40.43
CA TRP A 154 -42.13 -14.74 39.14
C TRP A 154 -41.13 -15.81 38.65
N VAL A 155 -40.40 -16.48 39.55
CA VAL A 155 -39.59 -17.66 39.19
C VAL A 155 -40.45 -18.87 38.85
N GLU A 156 -41.65 -19.00 39.43
CA GLU A 156 -42.61 -20.03 39.02
C GLU A 156 -43.20 -19.74 37.64
N LYS A 157 -43.46 -18.47 37.33
CA LYS A 157 -44.01 -18.05 36.04
C LYS A 157 -42.98 -18.08 34.90
N HIS A 158 -41.71 -17.78 35.20
CA HIS A 158 -40.60 -17.83 34.25
C HIS A 158 -39.49 -18.75 34.78
N PRO A 159 -39.73 -20.07 34.81
CA PRO A 159 -38.82 -21.02 35.41
C PRO A 159 -37.48 -21.11 34.68
N GLU A 160 -37.42 -20.76 33.39
CA GLU A 160 -36.17 -20.73 32.64
C GLU A 160 -35.29 -19.48 32.88
N ASP A 161 -35.78 -18.41 33.53
CA ASP A 161 -34.97 -17.19 33.72
C ASP A 161 -34.04 -17.32 34.93
N TRP A 162 -32.79 -17.70 34.64
CA TRP A 162 -31.72 -17.86 35.64
C TRP A 162 -31.44 -16.59 36.46
N ARG A 163 -31.74 -15.39 35.93
CA ARG A 163 -31.52 -14.11 36.63
C ARG A 163 -32.54 -13.92 37.74
N LEU A 164 -33.80 -14.31 37.50
CA LEU A 164 -34.84 -14.30 38.53
C LEU A 164 -34.53 -15.33 39.62
N TRP A 165 -34.07 -16.53 39.25
CA TRP A 165 -33.62 -17.54 40.23
C TRP A 165 -32.45 -17.06 41.08
N SER A 166 -31.47 -16.38 40.49
CA SER A 166 -30.36 -15.79 41.22
C SER A 166 -30.83 -14.70 42.19
N ARG A 167 -31.69 -13.75 41.75
CA ARG A 167 -32.28 -12.73 42.63
C ARG A 167 -33.08 -13.35 43.76
N TYR A 168 -33.85 -14.40 43.48
CA TYR A 168 -34.59 -15.16 44.49
C TYR A 168 -33.64 -15.83 45.51
N GLY A 169 -32.52 -16.39 45.03
CA GLY A 169 -31.46 -16.94 45.88
C GLY A 169 -30.87 -15.91 46.85
N TYR A 170 -30.57 -14.70 46.39
CA TYR A 170 -30.07 -13.64 47.27
C TYR A 170 -31.10 -13.17 48.29
N PHE A 171 -32.36 -12.97 47.89
CA PHE A 171 -33.42 -12.52 48.80
C PHE A 171 -33.75 -13.59 49.86
N THR A 172 -33.71 -14.88 49.52
CA THR A 172 -33.88 -15.98 50.47
C THR A 172 -32.66 -16.12 51.40
N MET A 173 -31.45 -15.92 50.88
CA MET A 173 -30.21 -15.91 51.66
C MET A 173 -30.19 -14.77 52.68
N TRP A 174 -30.61 -13.55 52.30
CA TRP A 174 -30.69 -12.40 53.21
C TRP A 174 -31.71 -12.59 54.33
N LEU A 175 -32.73 -13.42 54.12
CA LEU A 175 -33.69 -13.84 55.14
C LEU A 175 -33.17 -15.03 56.00
N GLY A 176 -31.93 -15.48 55.79
CA GLY A 176 -31.29 -16.57 56.52
C GLY A 176 -31.68 -17.97 56.06
N ASN A 177 -32.40 -18.10 54.94
CA ASN A 177 -32.87 -19.37 54.41
C ASN A 177 -31.89 -19.95 53.38
N TYR A 178 -30.72 -20.38 53.86
CA TYR A 178 -29.62 -20.87 53.03
C TYR A 178 -29.97 -22.09 52.17
N ARG A 179 -30.89 -22.96 52.62
CA ARG A 179 -31.34 -24.13 51.83
C ARG A 179 -32.12 -23.72 50.59
N ASN A 180 -33.04 -22.76 50.72
CA ASN A 180 -33.77 -22.25 49.56
C ASN A 180 -32.85 -21.44 48.63
N ALA A 181 -31.89 -20.71 49.21
CA ALA A 181 -30.88 -20.00 48.45
C ALA A 181 -30.01 -20.93 47.61
N GLU A 182 -29.47 -22.00 48.22
CA GLU A 182 -28.68 -23.02 47.51
C GLU A 182 -29.47 -23.60 46.33
N ARG A 183 -30.72 -24.02 46.58
CA ARG A 183 -31.59 -24.56 45.53
C ARG A 183 -31.81 -23.56 44.41
N ALA A 184 -32.09 -22.30 44.74
CA ALA A 184 -32.32 -21.24 43.76
C ALA A 184 -31.07 -20.96 42.92
N PHE A 185 -29.88 -20.90 43.52
CA PHE A 185 -28.62 -20.71 42.80
C PHE A 185 -28.27 -21.91 41.92
N ARG A 186 -28.42 -23.15 42.41
CA ARG A 186 -28.24 -24.35 41.58
C ARG A 186 -29.19 -24.38 40.39
N THR A 187 -30.44 -23.95 40.59
CA THR A 187 -31.44 -23.84 39.52
C THR A 187 -31.04 -22.76 38.50
N ALA A 188 -30.55 -21.61 38.95
CA ALA A 188 -30.00 -20.60 38.06
C ALA A 188 -28.82 -21.16 37.22
N LEU A 189 -27.92 -21.90 37.86
CA LEU A 189 -26.74 -22.49 37.21
C LEU A 189 -27.08 -23.67 36.29
N SER A 190 -28.18 -24.40 36.53
CA SER A 190 -28.63 -25.44 35.60
C SER A 190 -29.14 -24.86 34.28
N PHE A 191 -29.72 -23.65 34.31
CA PHE A 191 -30.16 -22.96 33.09
C PHE A 191 -29.04 -22.14 32.44
N LYS A 192 -28.16 -21.53 33.24
CA LYS A 192 -26.96 -20.85 32.76
C LYS A 192 -25.72 -21.28 33.56
N PRO A 193 -25.01 -22.32 33.09
CA PRO A 193 -23.71 -22.69 33.63
C PRO A 193 -22.77 -21.48 33.59
N PHE A 194 -21.94 -21.31 34.62
CA PHE A 194 -21.00 -20.18 34.75
C PHE A 194 -21.63 -18.79 34.93
N PHE A 195 -22.88 -18.71 35.39
CA PHE A 195 -23.46 -17.42 35.77
C PHE A 195 -22.86 -16.93 37.09
N LYS A 196 -21.83 -16.08 36.98
CA LYS A 196 -20.99 -15.65 38.11
C LYS A 196 -21.76 -15.17 39.34
N GLU A 197 -22.82 -14.39 39.15
CA GLU A 197 -23.67 -13.91 40.25
C GLU A 197 -24.37 -15.07 41.01
N ALA A 198 -24.73 -16.18 40.34
CA ALA A 198 -25.28 -17.35 41.01
C ALA A 198 -24.22 -18.30 41.59
N GLU A 199 -23.03 -18.40 40.97
CA GLU A 199 -21.90 -19.14 41.54
C GLU A 199 -21.47 -18.53 42.87
N ASP A 200 -21.24 -17.22 42.88
CA ASP A 200 -20.84 -16.49 44.09
C ASP A 200 -21.91 -16.62 45.19
N GLY A 201 -23.19 -16.58 44.81
CA GLY A 201 -24.30 -16.82 45.72
C GLY A 201 -24.36 -18.25 46.27
N LEU A 202 -24.05 -19.26 45.46
CA LEU A 202 -24.07 -20.67 45.83
C LEU A 202 -22.97 -20.99 46.85
N ASP A 203 -21.75 -20.50 46.62
CA ASP A 203 -20.62 -20.71 47.52
C ASP A 203 -20.87 -20.08 48.89
N LEU A 204 -21.44 -18.86 48.91
CA LEU A 204 -21.89 -18.18 50.12
C LEU A 204 -22.97 -18.98 50.88
N ALA A 205 -23.85 -19.69 50.15
CA ALA A 205 -24.86 -20.54 50.76
C ALA A 205 -24.29 -21.86 51.31
N LEU A 206 -23.24 -22.41 50.69
CA LEU A 206 -22.61 -23.70 51.02
C LEU A 206 -21.53 -23.62 52.11
N ARG A 207 -21.07 -22.42 52.47
CA ARG A 207 -19.97 -22.22 53.44
C ARG A 207 -18.65 -22.89 53.01
N GLN A 208 -18.47 -23.11 51.72
CA GLN A 208 -17.19 -23.53 51.16
C GLN A 208 -16.34 -22.28 51.01
N GLY A 209 -15.21 -22.22 51.73
CA GLY A 209 -14.34 -21.05 51.75
C GLY A 209 -13.87 -20.71 50.34
N TYR A 210 -14.07 -19.46 49.93
CA TYR A 210 -13.37 -18.89 48.79
C TYR A 210 -13.02 -17.43 49.02
N LEU A 211 -11.99 -16.98 48.29
CA LEU A 211 -11.51 -15.60 48.17
C LEU A 211 -12.64 -14.60 47.91
N THR A 212 -13.27 -14.06 48.95
CA THR A 212 -14.13 -12.89 48.80
C THR A 212 -13.27 -11.70 48.37
N LEU A 213 -13.66 -11.04 47.28
CA LEU A 213 -13.12 -9.73 46.87
C LEU A 213 -13.44 -8.62 47.89
N GLN A 214 -14.22 -8.93 48.92
CA GLN A 214 -14.60 -8.01 49.99
C GLN A 214 -14.20 -8.58 51.35
N THR A 215 -13.85 -7.70 52.29
CA THR A 215 -13.65 -8.08 53.69
C THR A 215 -14.90 -8.77 54.24
N PRO A 216 -14.76 -9.92 54.93
CA PRO A 216 -15.89 -10.60 55.54
C PRO A 216 -16.67 -9.63 56.44
N ARG A 217 -17.99 -9.75 56.45
CA ARG A 217 -18.80 -8.93 57.38
C ARG A 217 -18.55 -9.42 58.81
N SER A 218 -18.86 -8.60 59.80
CA SER A 218 -18.52 -8.83 61.22
C SER A 218 -19.01 -10.15 61.84
N PHE A 219 -19.83 -10.95 61.15
CA PHE A 219 -20.33 -12.25 61.61
C PHE A 219 -19.58 -13.49 61.05
N GLU A 220 -18.58 -13.32 60.16
CA GLU A 220 -17.80 -14.40 59.50
C GLU A 220 -16.41 -14.56 60.14
N ARG A 221 -16.32 -15.17 61.33
CA ARG A 221 -15.16 -14.99 62.26
C ARG A 221 -13.99 -15.99 62.20
N GLU A 222 -13.94 -16.98 61.32
CA GLU A 222 -12.79 -17.90 61.24
C GLU A 222 -12.17 -17.90 59.83
N GLU A 223 -10.92 -17.43 59.73
CA GLU A 223 -10.12 -17.48 58.50
C GLU A 223 -9.28 -18.77 58.50
N TYR A 224 -9.45 -19.63 57.48
CA TYR A 224 -8.73 -20.91 57.39
C TYR A 224 -7.25 -20.71 56.99
N PRO A 225 -6.30 -21.57 57.45
CA PRO A 225 -4.87 -21.41 57.13
C PRO A 225 -4.56 -21.43 55.63
N ILE A 226 -5.18 -22.36 54.87
CA ILE A 226 -5.02 -22.45 53.41
C ILE A 226 -5.56 -21.17 52.74
N ASP A 227 -6.73 -20.67 53.17
CA ASP A 227 -7.33 -19.43 52.65
C ASP A 227 -6.47 -18.20 52.95
N ARG A 228 -5.82 -18.18 54.13
CA ARG A 228 -4.86 -17.14 54.50
C ARG A 228 -3.67 -17.12 53.54
N TYR A 229 -3.10 -18.29 53.23
CA TYR A 229 -1.94 -18.36 52.34
C TYR A 229 -2.31 -18.06 50.88
N TYR A 230 -3.47 -18.53 50.38
CA TYR A 230 -3.98 -18.12 49.07
C TYR A 230 -4.27 -16.61 49.00
N ARG A 231 -4.78 -15.99 50.08
CA ARG A 231 -4.99 -14.53 50.16
C ARG A 231 -3.67 -13.75 50.14
N ILE A 232 -2.64 -14.25 50.82
CA ILE A 232 -1.30 -13.64 50.80
C ILE A 232 -0.72 -13.75 49.38
N LEU A 233 -0.75 -14.93 48.77
CA LEU A 233 -0.28 -15.16 47.39
C LEU A 233 -1.10 -14.37 46.37
N ARG A 234 -2.38 -14.10 46.61
CA ARG A 234 -3.16 -13.22 45.73
C ARG A 234 -2.64 -11.79 45.71
N ASN A 235 -2.24 -11.25 46.85
CA ASN A 235 -1.70 -9.90 46.96
C ASN A 235 -0.22 -9.83 46.57
N ASN A 236 0.49 -10.95 46.69
CA ASN A 236 1.88 -11.09 46.27
C ASN A 236 2.12 -12.45 45.60
N PRO A 237 1.80 -12.59 44.29
CA PRO A 237 1.86 -13.87 43.57
C PRO A 237 3.26 -14.50 43.50
N ASN A 238 4.30 -13.69 43.64
CA ASN A 238 5.70 -14.08 43.53
C ASN A 238 6.35 -14.35 44.90
N ASP A 239 5.55 -14.54 45.96
CA ASP A 239 6.05 -14.92 47.28
C ASP A 239 6.27 -16.43 47.39
N ASP A 240 7.43 -16.88 46.90
CA ASP A 240 7.82 -18.29 46.89
C ASP A 240 7.85 -18.90 48.30
N GLY A 241 8.25 -18.12 49.32
CA GLY A 241 8.30 -18.59 50.71
C GLY A 241 6.93 -18.92 51.28
N THR A 242 5.93 -18.09 50.97
CA THR A 242 4.53 -18.38 51.31
C THR A 242 4.01 -19.59 50.53
N ARG A 243 4.44 -19.75 49.27
CA ARG A 243 4.02 -20.87 48.42
C ARG A 243 4.59 -22.21 48.90
N PHE A 244 5.85 -22.28 49.30
CA PHE A 244 6.42 -23.44 50.00
C PHE A 244 5.59 -23.81 51.24
N THR A 245 5.20 -22.81 52.04
CA THR A 245 4.39 -23.03 53.24
C THR A 245 2.99 -23.56 52.90
N LEU A 246 2.35 -23.01 51.87
CA LEU A 246 1.04 -23.49 51.39
C LEU A 246 1.11 -24.95 50.94
N ILE A 247 2.15 -25.31 50.17
CA ILE A 247 2.37 -26.69 49.71
C ILE A 247 2.44 -27.67 50.90
N GLU A 248 3.15 -27.31 51.97
CA GLU A 248 3.24 -28.16 53.17
C GLU A 248 1.87 -28.37 53.84
N TYR A 249 1.04 -27.33 53.96
CA TYR A 249 -0.31 -27.47 54.51
C TYR A 249 -1.23 -28.29 53.59
N LEU A 250 -1.10 -28.14 52.26
CA LEU A 250 -1.84 -28.94 51.29
C LEU A 250 -1.44 -30.43 51.37
N MET A 251 -0.16 -30.73 51.54
CA MET A 251 0.35 -32.08 51.75
C MET A 251 -0.17 -32.71 53.05
N GLN A 252 -0.25 -31.94 54.14
CA GLN A 252 -0.80 -32.41 55.43
C GLN A 252 -2.30 -32.76 55.35
N GLU A 253 -3.07 -31.94 54.65
CA GLU A 253 -4.52 -32.13 54.45
C GLU A 253 -4.83 -33.12 53.31
N ARG A 254 -3.82 -33.83 52.79
CA ARG A 254 -3.92 -34.82 51.69
C ARG A 254 -4.47 -34.25 50.39
N ARG A 255 -4.32 -32.94 50.17
CA ARG A 255 -4.69 -32.21 48.94
C ARG A 255 -3.50 -32.23 47.98
N TYR A 256 -3.06 -33.44 47.61
CA TYR A 256 -1.83 -33.68 46.85
C TYR A 256 -1.84 -33.04 45.46
N GLU A 257 -3.01 -32.94 44.84
CA GLU A 257 -3.15 -32.29 43.53
C GLU A 257 -2.89 -30.79 43.60
N GLU A 258 -3.49 -30.12 44.58
CA GLU A 258 -3.28 -28.69 44.78
C GLU A 258 -1.83 -28.41 45.20
N ALA A 259 -1.22 -29.29 45.99
CA ALA A 259 0.19 -29.20 46.32
C ALA A 259 1.07 -29.29 45.06
N PHE A 260 0.75 -30.20 44.13
CA PHE A 260 1.43 -30.34 42.85
C PHE A 260 1.23 -29.12 41.94
N GLN A 261 0.02 -28.57 41.85
CA GLN A 261 -0.24 -27.34 41.11
C GLN A 261 0.54 -26.15 41.69
N GLN A 262 0.60 -26.02 43.01
CA GLN A 262 1.40 -24.97 43.66
C GLN A 262 2.90 -25.15 43.42
N LEU A 263 3.39 -26.40 43.30
CA LEU A 263 4.77 -26.72 42.95
C LEU A 263 5.15 -26.25 41.54
N GLN A 264 4.24 -26.35 40.56
CA GLN A 264 4.50 -25.91 39.18
C GLN A 264 4.83 -24.41 39.08
N TYR A 265 4.23 -23.57 39.93
CA TYR A 265 4.56 -22.14 39.99
C TYR A 265 5.97 -21.85 40.54
N LEU A 266 6.57 -22.78 41.27
CA LEU A 266 7.93 -22.65 41.81
C LEU A 266 9.00 -23.13 40.82
N ALA A 267 8.65 -24.00 39.86
CA ALA A 267 9.59 -24.63 38.93
C ALA A 267 10.45 -23.62 38.15
N PRO A 268 9.92 -22.53 37.53
CA PRO A 268 10.72 -21.63 36.71
C PRO A 268 11.91 -20.97 37.43
N ASN A 269 11.83 -20.81 38.76
CA ASN A 269 12.82 -20.08 39.55
C ASN A 269 13.65 -20.97 40.49
N HIS A 270 13.22 -22.20 40.77
CA HIS A 270 13.83 -23.08 41.79
C HIS A 270 14.22 -24.47 41.29
N GLU A 271 13.90 -24.81 40.04
CA GLU A 271 14.29 -26.08 39.43
C GLU A 271 15.83 -26.26 39.44
N GLY A 272 16.29 -27.42 39.93
CA GLY A 272 17.71 -27.71 40.12
C GLY A 272 18.29 -27.26 41.48
N THR A 273 17.45 -26.74 42.39
CA THR A 273 17.84 -26.54 43.79
C THR A 273 17.49 -27.77 44.63
N SER A 274 18.42 -28.21 45.49
CA SER A 274 18.24 -29.42 46.33
C SER A 274 16.94 -29.42 47.14
N THR A 275 16.51 -28.26 47.63
CA THR A 275 15.27 -28.12 48.43
C THR A 275 14.00 -28.26 47.60
N PHE A 276 14.02 -27.81 46.35
CA PHE A 276 12.89 -27.93 45.44
C PHE A 276 12.81 -29.35 44.89
N ASP A 277 13.94 -29.93 44.47
CA ASP A 277 14.00 -31.27 43.89
C ASP A 277 13.53 -32.35 44.91
N GLU A 278 13.94 -32.24 46.18
CA GLU A 278 13.47 -33.13 47.26
C GLU A 278 11.96 -32.98 47.54
N LEU A 279 11.45 -31.74 47.50
CA LEU A 279 10.02 -31.46 47.68
C LEU A 279 9.19 -31.99 46.50
N GLN A 280 9.69 -31.82 45.28
CA GLN A 280 9.10 -32.32 44.05
C GLN A 280 9.04 -33.84 44.05
N GLU A 281 10.14 -34.53 44.36
CA GLU A 281 10.19 -35.99 44.43
C GLU A 281 9.18 -36.53 45.47
N ARG A 282 9.09 -35.89 46.64
CA ARG A 282 8.14 -36.27 47.68
C ARG A 282 6.68 -36.06 47.26
N ILE A 283 6.36 -34.93 46.61
CA ILE A 283 4.99 -34.66 46.14
C ILE A 283 4.61 -35.64 45.03
N ILE A 284 5.48 -35.84 44.04
CA ILE A 284 5.22 -36.75 42.91
C ILE A 284 5.02 -38.18 43.41
N SER A 285 5.90 -38.69 44.27
CA SER A 285 5.79 -40.05 44.82
C SER A 285 4.52 -40.25 45.65
N THR A 286 4.20 -39.32 46.56
CA THR A 286 3.00 -39.43 47.42
C THR A 286 1.71 -39.30 46.60
N ARG A 287 1.72 -38.43 45.57
CA ARG A 287 0.62 -38.25 44.62
C ARG A 287 0.40 -39.51 43.79
N GLN A 288 1.49 -40.12 43.30
CA GLN A 288 1.46 -41.36 42.54
C GLN A 288 0.86 -42.50 43.36
N GLU A 289 1.39 -42.76 44.56
CA GLU A 289 0.88 -43.80 45.47
C GLU A 289 -0.60 -43.58 45.81
N PHE A 290 -1.01 -42.33 46.04
CA PHE A 290 -2.40 -42.00 46.35
C PHE A 290 -3.36 -42.34 45.19
N TYR A 291 -3.02 -41.97 43.95
CA TYR A 291 -3.89 -42.22 42.81
C TYR A 291 -3.83 -43.67 42.34
N GLU A 292 -2.68 -44.36 42.41
CA GLU A 292 -2.59 -45.80 42.13
C GLU A 292 -3.51 -46.61 43.05
N ALA A 293 -3.51 -46.33 44.36
CA ALA A 293 -4.41 -47.00 45.30
C ALA A 293 -5.91 -46.71 45.02
N LYS A 294 -6.21 -45.52 44.47
CA LYS A 294 -7.58 -45.15 44.05
C LYS A 294 -7.99 -45.85 42.76
N ILE A 295 -7.06 -46.00 41.82
CA ILE A 295 -7.23 -46.74 40.57
C ILE A 295 -7.51 -48.21 40.87
N ASP A 296 -6.72 -48.86 41.74
CA ASP A 296 -6.94 -50.27 42.13
C ASP A 296 -8.33 -50.51 42.75
N SER A 297 -8.78 -49.57 43.57
CA SER A 297 -10.12 -49.60 44.16
C SER A 297 -11.21 -49.46 43.08
N ALA A 298 -11.05 -48.52 42.15
CA ALA A 298 -11.98 -48.32 41.04
C ALA A 298 -12.01 -49.52 40.06
N LEU A 299 -10.85 -50.11 39.76
CA LEU A 299 -10.72 -51.32 38.93
C LEU A 299 -11.41 -52.53 39.56
N THR A 300 -11.37 -52.66 40.89
CA THR A 300 -12.08 -53.74 41.60
C THR A 300 -13.59 -53.60 41.40
N ILE A 301 -14.12 -52.37 41.47
CA ILE A 301 -15.54 -52.08 41.23
C ILE A 301 -15.92 -52.40 39.77
N LEU A 302 -15.08 -52.03 38.80
CA LEU A 302 -15.32 -52.30 37.38
C LEU A 302 -15.21 -53.79 37.02
N LYS A 303 -14.41 -54.59 37.75
CA LYS A 303 -14.39 -56.05 37.58
C LYS A 303 -15.69 -56.72 38.03
N GLU A 304 -16.36 -56.17 39.04
CA GLU A 304 -17.64 -56.67 39.55
C GLU A 304 -18.83 -56.16 38.72
N ASP A 305 -18.74 -54.91 38.24
CA ASP A 305 -19.71 -54.28 37.34
C ASP A 305 -18.99 -53.48 36.24
N PRO A 306 -18.73 -54.11 35.07
CA PRO A 306 -18.08 -53.46 33.94
C PRO A 306 -18.84 -52.26 33.37
N ASN A 307 -20.13 -52.10 33.72
CA ASN A 307 -20.96 -51.00 33.25
C ASN A 307 -21.08 -49.85 34.27
N ASN A 308 -20.26 -49.84 35.31
CA ASN A 308 -20.34 -48.81 36.35
C ASN A 308 -19.72 -47.48 35.89
N ARG A 309 -20.56 -46.62 35.30
CA ARG A 309 -20.18 -45.27 34.84
C ARG A 309 -19.44 -44.44 35.88
N GLU A 310 -19.88 -44.46 37.14
CA GLU A 310 -19.30 -43.63 38.20
C GLU A 310 -17.90 -44.11 38.61
N ALA A 311 -17.65 -45.42 38.56
CA ALA A 311 -16.32 -45.97 38.75
C ALA A 311 -15.40 -45.60 37.58
N LEU A 312 -15.90 -45.66 36.35
CA LEU A 312 -15.15 -45.29 35.14
C LEU A 312 -14.78 -43.80 35.09
N VAL A 313 -15.71 -42.90 35.45
CA VAL A 313 -15.43 -41.45 35.56
C VAL A 313 -14.35 -41.18 36.62
N ARG A 314 -14.46 -41.80 37.80
CA ARG A 314 -13.44 -41.66 38.86
C ARG A 314 -12.08 -42.15 38.39
N MET A 315 -12.05 -43.28 37.67
CA MET A 315 -10.82 -43.85 37.15
C MET A 315 -10.19 -42.96 36.07
N LEU A 316 -11.00 -42.38 35.18
CA LEU A 316 -10.57 -41.34 34.24
C LEU A 316 -9.95 -40.14 34.94
N ASP A 317 -10.57 -39.64 36.00
CA ASP A 317 -10.02 -38.54 36.77
C ASP A 317 -8.68 -38.94 37.44
N TYR A 318 -8.54 -40.15 37.96
CA TYR A 318 -7.29 -40.63 38.56
C TYR A 318 -6.16 -40.82 37.52
N TYR A 319 -6.46 -41.45 36.39
CA TYR A 319 -5.52 -41.61 35.28
C TYR A 319 -5.13 -40.26 34.66
N SER A 320 -6.08 -39.32 34.55
CA SER A 320 -5.78 -37.95 34.08
C SER A 320 -4.86 -37.21 35.04
N ASN A 321 -4.96 -37.46 36.35
CA ASN A 321 -3.98 -36.90 37.28
C ASN A 321 -2.60 -37.57 37.09
N LEU A 322 -2.52 -38.87 36.81
CA LEU A 322 -1.23 -39.55 36.61
C LEU A 322 -0.58 -39.32 35.24
N ASP A 323 -1.26 -38.64 34.31
CA ASP A 323 -0.87 -38.53 32.90
C ASP A 323 -0.67 -39.89 32.19
N ASP A 324 -1.31 -40.95 32.71
CA ASP A 324 -1.29 -42.31 32.16
C ASP A 324 -2.63 -42.63 31.51
N TYR A 325 -2.74 -42.36 30.21
CA TYR A 325 -4.01 -42.43 29.47
C TYR A 325 -4.22 -43.76 28.73
N ASP A 326 -3.20 -44.61 28.63
CA ASP A 326 -3.25 -45.81 27.78
C ASP A 326 -4.17 -46.89 28.36
N ALA A 327 -4.10 -47.11 29.68
CA ALA A 327 -4.91 -48.12 30.36
C ALA A 327 -6.40 -47.74 30.44
N VAL A 328 -6.72 -46.44 30.44
CA VAL A 328 -8.11 -45.96 30.54
C VAL A 328 -8.80 -45.87 29.18
N GLU A 329 -8.05 -45.73 28.09
CA GLU A 329 -8.56 -45.72 26.72
C GLU A 329 -9.31 -47.02 26.39
N GLU A 330 -8.70 -48.18 26.67
CA GLU A 330 -9.30 -49.50 26.38
C GLU A 330 -10.62 -49.67 27.14
N LEU A 331 -10.61 -49.37 28.45
CA LEU A 331 -11.79 -49.48 29.32
C LEU A 331 -12.90 -48.50 28.94
N LEU A 332 -12.55 -47.30 28.50
CA LEU A 332 -13.52 -46.30 28.05
C LEU A 332 -14.14 -46.67 26.69
N THR A 333 -13.35 -47.26 25.80
CA THR A 333 -13.82 -47.73 24.49
C THR A 333 -14.80 -48.90 24.68
N GLU A 334 -14.46 -49.90 25.49
CA GLU A 334 -15.35 -51.03 25.81
C GLU A 334 -16.68 -50.57 26.42
N TYR A 335 -16.64 -49.60 27.35
CA TYR A 335 -17.85 -49.04 27.95
C TYR A 335 -18.73 -48.30 26.92
N LEU A 336 -18.14 -47.55 25.99
CA LEU A 336 -18.85 -46.79 24.97
C LEU A 336 -19.40 -47.66 23.83
N GLU A 337 -18.87 -48.87 23.62
CA GLU A 337 -19.50 -49.88 22.75
C GLU A 337 -20.84 -50.34 23.33
N ILE A 338 -20.94 -50.47 24.66
CA ILE A 338 -22.16 -50.89 25.37
C ILE A 338 -23.11 -49.71 25.56
N ASN A 339 -22.59 -48.50 25.82
CA ASN A 339 -23.35 -47.29 26.11
C ASN A 339 -23.02 -46.17 25.12
N PRO A 340 -23.52 -46.25 23.88
CA PRO A 340 -23.11 -45.32 22.82
C PRO A 340 -23.55 -43.87 23.04
N ASN A 341 -24.54 -43.62 23.91
CA ASN A 341 -25.17 -42.31 24.13
C ASN A 341 -24.56 -41.52 25.31
N ASP A 342 -23.42 -41.94 25.85
CA ASP A 342 -22.76 -41.23 26.96
C ASP A 342 -21.81 -40.14 26.41
N ASP A 343 -22.40 -39.01 26.02
CA ASP A 343 -21.67 -37.89 25.38
C ASP A 343 -20.54 -37.33 26.25
N GLU A 344 -20.68 -37.33 27.58
CA GLU A 344 -19.64 -36.84 28.48
C GLU A 344 -18.40 -37.72 28.42
N LEU A 345 -18.58 -39.04 28.50
CA LEU A 345 -17.47 -40.00 28.46
C LEU A 345 -16.87 -40.11 27.06
N ARG A 346 -17.69 -39.99 26.01
CA ARG A 346 -17.19 -39.91 24.63
C ARG A 346 -16.37 -38.64 24.39
N PHE A 347 -16.77 -37.51 24.96
CA PHE A 347 -15.97 -36.28 24.89
C PHE A 347 -14.63 -36.40 25.64
N ARG A 348 -14.62 -37.08 26.80
CA ARG A 348 -13.37 -37.39 27.52
C ARG A 348 -12.45 -38.31 26.71
N LEU A 349 -12.99 -39.30 26.02
CA LEU A 349 -12.23 -40.14 25.08
C LEU A 349 -11.62 -39.28 23.95
N ALA A 350 -12.40 -38.37 23.37
CA ALA A 350 -11.90 -37.46 22.34
C ALA A 350 -10.73 -36.59 22.84
N LYS A 351 -10.79 -36.10 24.08
CA LYS A 351 -9.67 -35.37 24.70
C LYS A 351 -8.43 -36.26 24.85
N ILE A 352 -8.59 -37.49 25.33
CA ILE A 352 -7.50 -38.45 25.48
C ILE A 352 -6.83 -38.71 24.12
N TYR A 353 -7.62 -38.95 23.07
CA TYR A 353 -7.08 -39.08 21.72
C TYR A 353 -6.33 -37.85 21.23
N ALA A 354 -6.82 -36.64 21.54
CA ALA A 354 -6.11 -35.41 21.21
C ALA A 354 -4.75 -35.33 21.94
N TYR A 355 -4.70 -35.65 23.23
CA TYR A 355 -3.47 -35.69 24.03
C TYR A 355 -2.46 -36.72 23.51
N GLN A 356 -2.92 -37.91 23.13
CA GLN A 356 -2.10 -38.97 22.53
C GLN A 356 -1.70 -38.69 21.07
N ARG A 357 -2.05 -37.51 20.50
CA ARG A 357 -1.84 -37.14 19.09
C ARG A 357 -2.57 -38.03 18.06
N LYS A 358 -3.59 -38.78 18.50
CA LYS A 358 -4.54 -39.53 17.65
C LYS A 358 -5.63 -38.58 17.14
N LEU A 359 -5.26 -37.62 16.30
CA LEU A 359 -6.11 -36.48 15.94
C LEU A 359 -7.35 -36.89 15.12
N ALA A 360 -7.23 -37.88 14.24
CA ALA A 360 -8.34 -38.35 13.43
C ALA A 360 -9.43 -39.04 14.28
N GLU A 361 -9.01 -39.88 15.22
CA GLU A 361 -9.88 -40.57 16.17
C GLU A 361 -10.53 -39.57 17.14
N SER A 362 -9.74 -38.60 17.64
CA SER A 362 -10.27 -37.48 18.44
C SER A 362 -11.34 -36.69 17.70
N TYR A 363 -11.09 -36.35 16.43
CA TYR A 363 -12.02 -35.61 15.60
C TYR A 363 -13.30 -36.41 15.32
N ALA A 364 -13.20 -37.72 15.12
CA ALA A 364 -14.35 -38.60 14.94
C ALA A 364 -15.24 -38.63 16.19
N GLU A 365 -14.64 -38.84 17.37
CA GLU A 365 -15.37 -38.94 18.64
C GLU A 365 -16.00 -37.61 19.06
N VAL A 366 -15.29 -36.49 18.92
CA VAL A 366 -15.85 -35.16 19.24
C VAL A 366 -16.99 -34.77 18.29
N ASN A 367 -16.96 -35.18 17.02
CA ASN A 367 -18.05 -34.91 16.09
C ASN A 367 -19.32 -35.70 16.43
N GLN A 368 -19.19 -36.91 16.98
CA GLN A 368 -20.36 -37.67 17.44
C GLN A 368 -21.10 -36.93 18.56
N VAL A 369 -20.38 -36.38 19.54
CA VAL A 369 -21.00 -35.63 20.64
C VAL A 369 -21.54 -34.26 20.20
N ILE A 370 -20.94 -33.64 19.16
CA ILE A 370 -21.48 -32.42 18.53
C ILE A 370 -22.83 -32.69 17.85
N ASN A 371 -23.01 -33.85 17.21
CA ASN A 371 -24.28 -34.19 16.56
C ASN A 371 -25.43 -34.28 17.57
N ASN A 372 -25.14 -34.76 18.79
CA ASN A 372 -26.12 -34.87 19.87
C ASN A 372 -26.36 -33.51 20.56
N ASN A 373 -25.29 -32.71 20.75
CA ASN A 373 -25.32 -31.43 21.46
C ASN A 373 -24.57 -30.32 20.69
N PRO A 374 -25.16 -29.76 19.62
CA PRO A 374 -24.47 -28.89 18.65
C PRO A 374 -24.12 -27.48 19.16
N ASN A 375 -24.56 -27.12 20.36
CA ASN A 375 -24.32 -25.80 20.97
C ASN A 375 -23.35 -25.87 22.17
N ASN A 376 -22.83 -27.06 22.50
CA ASN A 376 -21.87 -27.19 23.58
C ASN A 376 -20.53 -26.57 23.16
N LEU A 377 -20.12 -25.50 23.84
CA LEU A 377 -18.93 -24.73 23.48
C LEU A 377 -17.64 -25.53 23.65
N ASP A 378 -17.57 -26.45 24.63
CA ASP A 378 -16.37 -27.27 24.86
C ASP A 378 -16.18 -28.28 23.73
N TYR A 379 -17.28 -28.81 23.18
CA TYR A 379 -17.23 -29.74 22.06
C TYR A 379 -16.79 -29.02 20.77
N LEU A 380 -17.37 -27.84 20.53
CA LEU A 380 -17.00 -26.99 19.39
C LEU A 380 -15.54 -26.54 19.48
N LEU A 381 -15.07 -26.19 20.68
CA LEU A 381 -13.69 -25.80 20.93
C LEU A 381 -12.71 -26.93 20.63
N LEU A 382 -12.90 -28.11 21.24
CA LEU A 382 -12.01 -29.26 21.01
C LEU A 382 -12.01 -29.69 19.54
N ALA A 383 -13.18 -29.74 18.90
CA ALA A 383 -13.26 -30.10 17.48
C ALA A 383 -12.57 -29.09 16.57
N GLY A 384 -12.66 -27.80 16.90
CA GLY A 384 -11.92 -26.74 16.21
C GLY A 384 -10.41 -26.87 16.41
N GLN A 385 -9.95 -27.06 17.64
CA GLN A 385 -8.52 -27.25 17.96
C GLN A 385 -7.93 -28.46 17.25
N VAL A 386 -8.60 -29.61 17.32
CA VAL A 386 -8.15 -30.86 16.69
C VAL A 386 -8.10 -30.72 15.17
N ALA A 387 -9.10 -30.06 14.56
CA ALA A 387 -9.10 -29.77 13.13
C ALA A 387 -7.94 -28.85 12.70
N VAL A 388 -7.62 -27.83 13.50
CA VAL A 388 -6.47 -26.94 13.26
C VAL A 388 -5.14 -27.68 13.43
N TRP A 389 -5.02 -28.55 14.43
CA TRP A 389 -3.81 -29.36 14.64
C TRP A 389 -3.61 -30.43 13.55
N ASP A 390 -4.70 -31.03 13.07
CA ASP A 390 -4.68 -32.03 11.99
C ASP A 390 -4.61 -31.39 10.59
N ASN A 391 -4.82 -30.07 10.52
CA ASN A 391 -4.90 -29.28 9.29
C ASN A 391 -5.99 -29.80 8.33
N THR A 392 -7.15 -30.20 8.88
CA THR A 392 -8.29 -30.75 8.13
C THR A 392 -9.57 -29.99 8.43
N ASN A 393 -10.45 -29.82 7.43
CA ASN A 393 -11.75 -29.15 7.57
C ASN A 393 -11.67 -27.75 8.22
N LEU A 394 -10.67 -26.93 7.84
CA LEU A 394 -10.39 -25.62 8.44
C LEU A 394 -11.59 -24.66 8.43
N ASP A 395 -12.39 -24.64 7.35
CA ASP A 395 -13.59 -23.79 7.27
C ASP A 395 -14.60 -24.12 8.39
N LEU A 396 -14.77 -25.40 8.68
CA LEU A 396 -15.67 -25.86 9.74
C LEU A 396 -15.05 -25.63 11.12
N ALA A 397 -13.72 -25.72 11.23
CA ALA A 397 -13.00 -25.37 12.46
C ALA A 397 -13.19 -23.88 12.79
N GLU A 398 -13.08 -23.01 11.79
CA GLU A 398 -13.31 -21.57 11.90
C GLU A 398 -14.71 -21.28 12.41
N GLU A 399 -15.76 -21.80 11.75
CA GLU A 399 -17.16 -21.59 12.16
C GLU A 399 -17.37 -21.99 13.63
N ARG A 400 -16.82 -23.15 14.02
CA ARG A 400 -16.96 -23.69 15.38
C ARG A 400 -16.23 -22.82 16.40
N LEU A 401 -14.99 -22.42 16.12
CA LEU A 401 -14.19 -21.58 17.01
C LEU A 401 -14.72 -20.15 17.11
N GLU A 402 -15.23 -19.57 16.03
CA GLU A 402 -15.90 -18.27 16.05
C GLU A 402 -17.14 -18.29 16.94
N ARG A 403 -17.93 -19.37 16.91
CA ARG A 403 -19.07 -19.54 17.82
C ARG A 403 -18.61 -19.59 19.28
N VAL A 404 -17.48 -20.25 19.57
CA VAL A 404 -16.89 -20.26 20.90
C VAL A 404 -16.44 -18.87 21.32
N VAL A 405 -15.68 -18.15 20.49
CA VAL A 405 -15.21 -16.78 20.81
C VAL A 405 -16.35 -15.78 20.92
N LYS A 406 -17.44 -15.94 20.15
CA LYS A 406 -18.64 -15.11 20.27
C LYS A 406 -19.34 -15.30 21.60
N ALA A 407 -19.40 -16.53 22.10
CA ALA A 407 -20.01 -16.85 23.39
C ALA A 407 -19.06 -16.56 24.57
N GLN A 408 -17.76 -16.77 24.38
CA GLN A 408 -16.70 -16.58 25.38
C GLN A 408 -15.56 -15.73 24.78
N PRO A 409 -15.69 -14.39 24.80
CA PRO A 409 -14.72 -13.51 24.17
C PRO A 409 -13.31 -13.57 24.76
N ASN A 410 -13.11 -14.14 25.94
CA ASN A 410 -11.78 -14.24 26.54
C ASN A 410 -11.29 -15.69 26.65
N ASN A 411 -11.88 -16.62 25.89
CA ASN A 411 -11.40 -17.99 25.85
C ASN A 411 -10.05 -18.05 25.11
N ILE A 412 -8.96 -18.15 25.87
CA ILE A 412 -7.60 -18.10 25.35
C ILE A 412 -7.33 -19.21 24.33
N ASN A 413 -7.80 -20.44 24.60
CA ASN A 413 -7.64 -21.60 23.74
C ASN A 413 -8.32 -21.41 22.37
N ALA A 414 -9.52 -20.82 22.36
CA ALA A 414 -10.25 -20.53 21.13
C ALA A 414 -9.58 -19.41 20.31
N ILE A 415 -9.05 -18.39 21.00
CA ILE A 415 -8.33 -17.26 20.38
C ILE A 415 -7.02 -17.74 19.75
N ILE A 416 -6.24 -18.56 20.46
CA ILE A 416 -5.01 -19.17 19.94
C ILE A 416 -5.33 -20.04 18.73
N ALA A 417 -6.33 -20.93 18.83
CA ALA A 417 -6.72 -21.80 17.74
C ALA A 417 -7.17 -21.03 16.48
N LEU A 418 -7.93 -19.93 16.63
CA LEU A 418 -8.26 -19.04 15.50
C LEU A 418 -7.02 -18.31 14.96
N GLY A 419 -6.09 -17.89 15.82
CA GLY A 419 -4.82 -17.34 15.39
C GLY A 419 -4.02 -18.33 14.54
N THR A 420 -3.81 -19.54 15.04
CA THR A 420 -3.12 -20.62 14.32
C THR A 420 -3.84 -21.01 13.03
N LEU A 421 -5.17 -21.09 13.03
CA LEU A 421 -5.98 -21.33 11.84
C LEU A 421 -5.74 -20.25 10.78
N ASN A 422 -5.86 -18.96 11.16
CA ASN A 422 -5.67 -17.84 10.24
C ASN A 422 -4.23 -17.80 9.71
N PHE A 423 -3.25 -18.17 10.53
CA PHE A 423 -1.86 -18.35 10.07
C PHE A 423 -1.76 -19.45 9.01
N GLN A 424 -2.40 -20.60 9.22
CA GLN A 424 -2.41 -21.72 8.25
C GLN A 424 -3.15 -21.38 6.95
N GLN A 425 -4.22 -20.58 7.02
CA GLN A 425 -4.98 -20.09 5.86
C GLN A 425 -4.27 -18.96 5.11
N GLY A 426 -3.20 -18.37 5.66
CA GLY A 426 -2.44 -17.27 5.07
C GLY A 426 -2.95 -15.87 5.42
N GLU A 427 -3.92 -15.77 6.32
CA GLU A 427 -4.53 -14.52 6.81
C GLU A 427 -3.73 -13.93 7.98
N TYR A 428 -2.46 -13.58 7.74
CA TYR A 428 -1.49 -13.23 8.78
C TYR A 428 -1.85 -12.01 9.63
N LEU A 429 -2.49 -10.99 9.06
CA LEU A 429 -2.93 -9.80 9.81
C LEU A 429 -4.07 -10.14 10.77
N THR A 430 -4.98 -11.02 10.37
CA THR A 430 -6.06 -11.53 11.21
C THR A 430 -5.48 -12.40 12.33
N SER A 431 -4.53 -13.27 11.99
CA SER A 431 -3.73 -14.03 12.96
C SER A 431 -2.99 -13.14 13.95
N GLN A 432 -2.41 -12.02 13.51
CA GLN A 432 -1.73 -11.05 14.38
C GLN A 432 -2.69 -10.44 15.39
N ASN A 433 -3.89 -10.04 14.97
CA ASN A 433 -4.90 -9.52 15.89
C ASN A 433 -5.30 -10.55 16.97
N TYR A 434 -5.43 -11.83 16.59
CA TYR A 434 -5.69 -12.90 17.56
C TYR A 434 -4.49 -13.15 18.48
N SER A 435 -3.26 -13.15 17.97
CA SER A 435 -2.02 -13.28 18.74
C SER A 435 -1.86 -12.13 19.76
N GLU A 436 -2.06 -10.88 19.34
CA GLU A 436 -1.99 -9.72 20.23
C GLU A 436 -3.04 -9.78 21.33
N ARG A 437 -4.26 -10.21 20.99
CA ARG A 437 -5.33 -10.43 21.96
C ARG A 437 -4.98 -11.56 22.93
N ALA A 438 -4.38 -12.64 22.46
CA ALA A 438 -3.91 -13.74 23.30
C ALA A 438 -2.78 -13.29 24.24
N MET A 439 -1.82 -12.52 23.74
CA MET A 439 -0.71 -11.93 24.51
C MET A 439 -1.18 -10.94 25.58
N GLN A 440 -2.27 -10.21 25.33
CA GLN A 440 -2.88 -9.34 26.34
C GLN A 440 -3.56 -10.11 27.48
N LEU A 441 -4.05 -11.32 27.19
CA LEU A 441 -4.73 -12.16 28.18
C LEU A 441 -3.71 -12.96 29.01
N GLU A 442 -2.79 -13.66 28.34
CA GLU A 442 -1.78 -14.52 28.96
C GLU A 442 -0.42 -14.40 28.25
N PRO A 443 0.43 -13.42 28.65
CA PRO A 443 1.72 -13.19 28.00
C PRO A 443 2.72 -14.35 28.12
N ASP A 444 2.64 -15.10 29.22
CA ASP A 444 3.59 -16.18 29.54
C ASP A 444 3.12 -17.56 29.05
N ASN A 445 1.98 -17.63 28.33
CA ASN A 445 1.45 -18.88 27.82
C ASN A 445 2.32 -19.41 26.66
N PRO A 446 2.86 -20.64 26.74
CA PRO A 446 3.77 -21.19 25.72
C PRO A 446 3.18 -21.21 24.30
N ASP A 447 1.89 -21.50 24.16
CA ASP A 447 1.23 -21.58 22.86
C ASP A 447 1.03 -20.19 22.25
N VAL A 448 0.82 -19.17 23.09
CA VAL A 448 0.77 -17.75 22.69
C VAL A 448 2.13 -17.28 22.21
N LEU A 449 3.19 -17.60 22.97
CA LEU A 449 4.57 -17.29 22.58
C LEU A 449 4.93 -17.98 21.26
N GLN A 450 4.53 -19.24 21.08
CA GLN A 450 4.76 -19.98 19.84
C GLN A 450 4.05 -19.33 18.64
N LEU A 451 2.76 -19.00 18.76
CA LEU A 451 2.01 -18.29 17.71
C LEU A 451 2.66 -16.94 17.37
N ASN A 452 3.07 -16.19 18.39
CA ASN A 452 3.72 -14.90 18.20
C ASN A 452 5.09 -15.05 17.51
N SER A 453 5.92 -16.02 17.91
CA SER A 453 7.20 -16.29 17.24
C SER A 453 7.01 -16.74 15.79
N MET A 454 5.97 -17.52 15.48
CA MET A 454 5.64 -17.89 14.10
C MET A 454 5.28 -16.67 13.25
N LEU A 455 4.47 -15.76 13.79
CA LEU A 455 4.11 -14.50 13.14
C LEU A 455 5.29 -13.54 12.98
N GLU A 456 6.09 -13.38 14.03
CA GLU A 456 7.28 -12.55 14.02
C GLU A 456 8.28 -13.05 12.98
N PHE A 457 8.54 -14.35 12.94
CA PHE A 457 9.37 -14.95 11.90
C PHE A 457 8.79 -14.72 10.50
N HIS A 458 7.46 -14.82 10.33
CA HIS A 458 6.81 -14.53 9.06
C HIS A 458 6.98 -13.07 8.64
N PHE A 459 6.71 -12.11 9.53
CA PHE A 459 6.83 -10.68 9.24
C PHE A 459 8.27 -10.25 9.01
N ILE A 460 9.24 -10.78 9.76
CA ILE A 460 10.67 -10.57 9.49
C ILE A 460 11.00 -11.08 8.09
N ARG A 461 10.52 -12.28 7.71
CA ARG A 461 10.74 -12.82 6.37
C ARG A 461 10.05 -11.99 5.29
N GLU A 462 8.86 -11.47 5.55
CA GLU A 462 8.12 -10.61 4.62
C GLU A 462 8.83 -9.26 4.43
N GLU A 463 9.31 -8.67 5.51
CA GLU A 463 10.09 -7.43 5.48
C GLU A 463 11.40 -7.63 4.73
N GLU A 464 12.11 -8.73 4.99
CA GLU A 464 13.32 -9.10 4.25
C GLU A 464 13.02 -9.35 2.77
N ASN A 465 11.92 -10.04 2.45
CA ASN A 465 11.49 -10.24 1.07
C ASN A 465 11.10 -8.91 0.40
N LYS A 466 10.52 -7.94 1.12
CA LYS A 466 10.24 -6.60 0.59
C LYS A 466 11.53 -5.84 0.29
N LYS A 467 12.54 -5.93 1.16
CA LYS A 467 13.87 -5.35 0.91
C LYS A 467 14.51 -5.97 -0.32
N LEU A 468 14.48 -7.30 -0.45
CA LEU A 468 15.00 -8.01 -1.62
C LEU A 468 14.22 -7.68 -2.89
N LEU A 469 12.88 -7.59 -2.81
CA LEU A 469 12.06 -7.21 -3.97
C LEU A 469 12.39 -5.79 -4.45
N ARG A 470 12.61 -4.85 -3.52
CA ARG A 470 13.07 -3.49 -3.84
C ARG A 470 14.44 -3.51 -4.52
N LEU A 471 15.36 -4.35 -4.05
CA LEU A 471 16.65 -4.55 -4.69
C LEU A 471 16.50 -5.13 -6.11
N GLU A 472 15.60 -6.10 -6.31
CA GLU A 472 15.29 -6.68 -7.63
C GLU A 472 14.65 -5.67 -8.59
N GLU A 473 13.84 -4.73 -8.09
CA GLU A 473 13.36 -3.59 -8.87
C GLU A 473 14.52 -2.70 -9.31
N GLY A 474 15.44 -2.37 -8.39
CA GLY A 474 16.70 -1.69 -8.70
C GLY A 474 17.52 -2.41 -9.78
N ARG A 475 17.71 -3.72 -9.64
CA ARG A 475 18.37 -4.58 -10.63
C ARG A 475 17.71 -4.53 -11.99
N THR A 476 16.38 -4.66 -12.02
CA THR A 476 15.60 -4.60 -13.26
C THR A 476 15.75 -3.23 -13.94
N LEU A 477 15.77 -2.15 -13.18
CA LEU A 477 16.03 -0.81 -13.69
C LEU A 477 17.45 -0.69 -14.27
N ALA A 478 18.47 -1.17 -13.55
CA ALA A 478 19.85 -1.20 -14.01
C ALA A 478 20.02 -2.01 -15.29
N MET A 479 19.42 -3.20 -15.38
CA MET A 479 19.44 -4.05 -16.59
C MET A 479 18.79 -3.38 -17.81
N ASN A 480 17.82 -2.50 -17.59
CA ASN A 480 17.19 -1.69 -18.64
C ASN A 480 17.97 -0.41 -18.97
N GLY A 481 19.18 -0.23 -18.43
CA GLY A 481 20.01 0.97 -18.63
C GLY A 481 19.52 2.21 -17.89
N ARG A 482 18.59 2.05 -16.95
CA ARG A 482 17.90 3.13 -16.22
C ARG A 482 18.60 3.42 -14.87
N TYR A 483 19.91 3.65 -14.89
CA TYR A 483 20.78 3.65 -13.70
C TYR A 483 20.42 4.71 -12.64
N ASP A 484 20.18 5.97 -13.02
CA ASP A 484 19.83 7.03 -12.05
C ASP A 484 18.57 6.73 -11.23
N GLU A 485 17.59 6.04 -11.83
CA GLU A 485 16.39 5.62 -11.12
C GLU A 485 16.59 4.31 -10.35
N ALA A 486 17.60 3.50 -10.69
CA ALA A 486 17.95 2.29 -9.94
C ALA A 486 18.62 2.63 -8.60
N ILE A 487 19.51 3.63 -8.59
CA ILE A 487 20.34 4.00 -7.42
C ILE A 487 19.56 4.15 -6.11
N PRO A 488 18.42 4.87 -6.03
CA PRO A 488 17.69 5.03 -4.78
C PRO A 488 17.24 3.69 -4.16
N TYR A 489 16.95 2.69 -4.99
CA TYR A 489 16.54 1.35 -4.54
C TYR A 489 17.71 0.61 -3.87
N TYR A 490 18.91 0.72 -4.46
CA TYR A 490 20.14 0.19 -3.87
C TYR A 490 20.54 0.95 -2.61
N GLU A 491 20.56 2.28 -2.63
CA GLU A 491 20.92 3.10 -1.47
C GLU A 491 19.98 2.83 -0.28
N GLN A 492 18.68 2.68 -0.54
CA GLN A 492 17.72 2.34 0.50
C GLN A 492 17.95 0.93 1.07
N TYR A 493 18.25 -0.06 0.23
CA TYR A 493 18.61 -1.41 0.70
C TYR A 493 19.88 -1.36 1.59
N PHE A 494 20.88 -0.57 1.22
CA PHE A 494 22.15 -0.43 1.95
C PHE A 494 22.00 0.31 3.29
N GLN A 495 20.95 1.12 3.47
CA GLN A 495 20.62 1.71 4.78
C GLN A 495 19.95 0.70 5.72
N GLU A 496 19.25 -0.28 5.17
CA GLU A 496 18.40 -1.21 5.91
C GLU A 496 19.05 -2.60 6.14
N ALA A 497 20.18 -2.87 5.49
CA ALA A 497 20.91 -4.15 5.52
C ALA A 497 22.44 -3.95 5.51
N ASN A 498 23.19 -4.99 5.91
CA ASN A 498 24.64 -5.04 5.74
C ASN A 498 24.98 -5.76 4.41
N PRO A 499 25.29 -5.02 3.33
CA PRO A 499 25.50 -5.59 2.00
C PRO A 499 26.82 -6.37 1.92
N THR A 500 26.82 -7.44 1.12
CA THR A 500 28.03 -8.21 0.80
C THR A 500 28.94 -7.44 -0.16
N SER A 501 30.22 -7.82 -0.24
CA SER A 501 31.19 -7.26 -1.18
C SER A 501 30.70 -7.33 -2.64
N ASP A 502 30.08 -8.44 -3.04
CA ASP A 502 29.47 -8.61 -4.37
C ASP A 502 28.39 -7.56 -4.65
N LEU A 503 27.58 -7.21 -3.65
CA LEU A 503 26.50 -6.24 -3.82
C LEU A 503 27.03 -4.80 -3.84
N LYS A 504 28.07 -4.51 -3.07
CA LYS A 504 28.79 -3.21 -3.13
C LYS A 504 29.40 -2.99 -4.52
N TYR A 505 29.97 -4.04 -5.08
CA TYR A 505 30.46 -4.06 -6.45
C TYR A 505 29.33 -3.83 -7.47
N GLU A 506 28.20 -4.53 -7.32
CA GLU A 506 27.02 -4.34 -8.18
C GLU A 506 26.54 -2.88 -8.17
N LEU A 507 26.48 -2.23 -7.00
CA LEU A 507 26.13 -0.82 -6.89
C LEU A 507 27.20 0.09 -7.51
N ALA A 508 28.49 -0.25 -7.37
CA ALA A 508 29.56 0.49 -8.04
C ALA A 508 29.38 0.50 -9.56
N ASP A 509 29.02 -0.64 -10.17
CA ASP A 509 28.71 -0.74 -11.60
C ASP A 509 27.47 0.08 -11.99
N VAL A 510 26.44 0.09 -11.15
CA VAL A 510 25.25 0.94 -11.36
C VAL A 510 25.63 2.42 -11.33
N TYR A 511 26.49 2.84 -10.39
CA TYR A 511 27.01 4.21 -10.35
C TYR A 511 27.87 4.55 -11.59
N VAL A 512 28.68 3.61 -12.08
CA VAL A 512 29.43 3.79 -13.34
C VAL A 512 28.47 3.98 -14.53
N GLY A 513 27.41 3.17 -14.62
CA GLY A 513 26.38 3.30 -15.65
C GLY A 513 25.62 4.63 -15.59
N ALA A 514 25.45 5.20 -14.39
CA ALA A 514 24.88 6.53 -14.17
C ALA A 514 25.90 7.69 -14.33
N GLU A 515 27.14 7.41 -14.77
CA GLU A 515 28.25 8.38 -14.85
C GLU A 515 28.59 9.06 -13.50
N ARG A 516 28.18 8.47 -12.37
CA ARG A 516 28.49 8.91 -11.01
C ARG A 516 29.82 8.31 -10.53
N TYR A 517 30.89 8.66 -11.22
CA TYR A 517 32.20 8.01 -11.04
C TYR A 517 32.78 8.15 -9.63
N TYR A 518 32.59 9.29 -8.95
CA TYR A 518 33.10 9.47 -7.59
C TYR A 518 32.42 8.54 -6.57
N ASP A 519 31.12 8.31 -6.71
CA ASP A 519 30.38 7.40 -5.85
C ASP A 519 30.78 5.95 -6.13
N ALA A 520 30.97 5.59 -7.41
CA ALA A 520 31.51 4.29 -7.79
C ALA A 520 32.90 4.05 -7.18
N ILE A 521 33.83 5.02 -7.31
CA ILE A 521 35.18 4.93 -6.74
C ILE A 521 35.12 4.74 -5.22
N TYR A 522 34.24 5.46 -4.53
CA TYR A 522 34.05 5.29 -3.09
C TYR A 522 33.61 3.87 -2.73
N MET A 523 32.68 3.29 -3.48
CA MET A 523 32.23 1.90 -3.27
C MET A 523 33.34 0.88 -3.55
N TYR A 524 34.14 1.11 -4.60
CA TYR A 524 35.32 0.30 -4.90
C TYR A 524 36.37 0.37 -3.78
N ASP A 525 36.69 1.58 -3.29
CA ASP A 525 37.62 1.79 -2.16
C ASP A 525 37.15 1.03 -0.91
N GLN A 526 35.87 1.16 -0.54
CA GLN A 526 35.30 0.46 0.62
C GLN A 526 35.40 -1.07 0.50
N THR A 527 35.27 -1.61 -0.72
CA THR A 527 35.31 -3.06 -0.93
C THR A 527 36.74 -3.59 -0.94
N LEU A 528 37.67 -2.86 -1.56
CA LEU A 528 39.10 -3.19 -1.61
C LEU A 528 39.80 -3.07 -0.26
N ASP A 529 39.32 -2.17 0.61
CA ASP A 529 39.80 -2.05 2.01
C ASP A 529 39.43 -3.28 2.87
N GLU A 530 38.32 -3.97 2.53
CA GLU A 530 37.85 -5.17 3.22
C GLU A 530 38.55 -6.44 2.71
N ASP A 531 38.59 -6.61 1.38
CA ASP A 531 39.26 -7.72 0.71
C ASP A 531 39.86 -7.25 -0.61
N TYR A 532 41.20 -7.26 -0.71
CA TYR A 532 41.89 -6.77 -1.90
C TYR A 532 41.77 -7.77 -3.04
N ASP A 533 41.20 -7.32 -4.15
CA ASP A 533 41.11 -8.07 -5.40
C ASP A 533 41.71 -7.26 -6.55
N LEU A 534 42.66 -7.85 -7.26
CA LEU A 534 43.41 -7.19 -8.34
C LEU A 534 42.52 -6.82 -9.54
N GLU A 535 41.53 -7.67 -9.87
CA GLU A 535 40.61 -7.38 -10.99
C GLU A 535 39.70 -6.19 -10.66
N MET A 536 39.22 -6.12 -9.42
CA MET A 536 38.43 -5.01 -8.91
C MET A 536 39.24 -3.70 -8.83
N ASP A 537 40.51 -3.75 -8.43
CA ASP A 537 41.39 -2.58 -8.41
C ASP A 537 41.68 -2.05 -9.84
N LYS A 538 41.82 -2.95 -10.83
CA LYS A 538 41.88 -2.57 -12.26
C LYS A 538 40.59 -1.88 -12.71
N LEU A 539 39.41 -2.39 -12.33
CA LEU A 539 38.13 -1.74 -12.65
C LEU A 539 38.02 -0.36 -12.02
N ARG A 540 38.38 -0.22 -10.75
CA ARG A 540 38.44 1.09 -10.07
C ARG A 540 39.35 2.07 -10.82
N ALA A 541 40.56 1.65 -11.20
CA ALA A 541 41.49 2.50 -11.97
C ALA A 541 40.88 2.95 -13.32
N LYS A 542 40.12 2.07 -13.99
CA LYS A 542 39.37 2.41 -15.21
C LYS A 542 38.27 3.44 -14.96
N VAL A 543 37.55 3.32 -13.84
CA VAL A 543 36.52 4.30 -13.46
C VAL A 543 37.16 5.66 -13.14
N ILE A 544 38.32 5.69 -12.48
CA ILE A 544 39.08 6.93 -12.27
C ILE A 544 39.47 7.55 -13.62
N TYR A 545 39.92 6.75 -14.59
CA TYR A 545 40.18 7.23 -15.94
C TYR A 545 38.92 7.80 -16.63
N TRP A 546 37.78 7.12 -16.53
CA TRP A 546 36.51 7.60 -17.09
C TRP A 546 36.00 8.87 -16.42
N SER A 547 36.30 9.08 -15.14
CA SER A 547 35.97 10.31 -14.42
C SER A 547 36.68 11.56 -14.94
N GLY A 548 37.72 11.38 -15.78
CA GLY A 548 38.53 12.47 -16.30
C GLY A 548 39.62 12.96 -15.34
N ASP A 549 39.83 12.31 -14.20
CA ASP A 549 40.96 12.55 -13.32
C ASP A 549 42.24 11.89 -13.89
N SER A 550 42.74 12.46 -14.98
CA SER A 550 43.86 11.91 -15.75
C SER A 550 45.14 11.79 -14.93
N GLN A 551 45.33 12.66 -13.93
CA GLN A 551 46.50 12.59 -13.05
C GLN A 551 46.44 11.38 -12.14
N ARG A 552 45.29 11.13 -11.51
CA ARG A 552 45.10 10.01 -10.58
C ARG A 552 45.04 8.69 -11.33
N ALA A 553 44.39 8.66 -12.49
CA ALA A 553 44.39 7.51 -13.40
C ALA A 553 45.82 7.09 -13.79
N LEU A 554 46.66 8.04 -14.20
CA LEU A 554 48.05 7.76 -14.55
C LEU A 554 48.83 7.17 -13.37
N GLN A 555 48.63 7.67 -12.15
CA GLN A 555 49.30 7.15 -10.95
C GLN A 555 48.88 5.71 -10.64
N GLU A 556 47.58 5.42 -10.70
CA GLU A 556 47.05 4.08 -10.42
C GLU A 556 47.46 3.06 -11.49
N PHE A 557 47.38 3.41 -12.78
CA PHE A 557 47.84 2.51 -13.84
C PHE A 557 49.36 2.31 -13.85
N LEU A 558 50.15 3.29 -13.38
CA LEU A 558 51.58 3.07 -13.14
C LEU A 558 51.82 2.07 -12.01
N ARG A 559 51.11 2.19 -10.89
CA ARG A 559 51.19 1.23 -9.79
C ARG A 559 50.79 -0.18 -10.24
N LEU A 560 49.65 -0.31 -10.92
CA LEU A 560 49.17 -1.59 -11.45
C LEU A 560 50.14 -2.19 -12.48
N ALA A 561 50.78 -1.35 -13.30
CA ALA A 561 51.78 -1.79 -14.27
C ALA A 561 53.11 -2.23 -13.63
N GLU A 562 53.42 -1.75 -12.43
CA GLU A 562 54.56 -2.26 -11.64
C GLU A 562 54.25 -3.64 -11.04
N GLU A 563 52.99 -3.89 -10.69
CA GLU A 563 52.52 -5.15 -10.13
C GLU A 563 52.40 -6.27 -11.19
N ASP A 564 51.77 -5.97 -12.33
CA ASP A 564 51.77 -6.83 -13.52
C ASP A 564 52.16 -6.05 -14.80
N PRO A 565 53.45 -6.05 -15.17
CA PRO A 565 53.93 -5.37 -16.37
C PRO A 565 53.45 -5.97 -17.70
N GLN A 566 52.90 -7.19 -17.69
CA GLN A 566 52.43 -7.88 -18.90
C GLN A 566 50.90 -7.84 -19.07
N ASP A 567 50.16 -7.34 -18.07
CA ASP A 567 48.71 -7.18 -18.17
C ASP A 567 48.38 -6.19 -19.30
N MET A 568 47.76 -6.72 -20.36
CA MET A 568 47.48 -5.97 -21.58
C MET A 568 46.49 -4.83 -21.33
N GLU A 569 45.51 -5.03 -20.44
CA GLU A 569 44.49 -4.04 -20.13
C GLU A 569 45.12 -2.87 -19.36
N VAL A 570 45.94 -3.17 -18.36
CA VAL A 570 46.68 -2.16 -17.60
C VAL A 570 47.62 -1.35 -18.50
N GLN A 571 48.37 -2.01 -19.39
CA GLN A 571 49.26 -1.32 -20.33
C GLN A 571 48.49 -0.45 -21.34
N LEU A 572 47.32 -0.91 -21.80
CA LEU A 572 46.46 -0.15 -22.69
C LEU A 572 45.99 1.15 -22.01
N TYR A 573 45.42 1.05 -20.81
CA TYR A 573 44.92 2.19 -20.06
C TYR A 573 46.02 3.10 -19.53
N LEU A 574 47.24 2.57 -19.29
CA LEU A 574 48.42 3.38 -19.01
C LEU A 574 48.80 4.27 -20.21
N GLY A 575 48.82 3.69 -21.42
CA GLY A 575 49.02 4.44 -22.66
C GLY A 575 47.92 5.48 -22.90
N ASP A 576 46.65 5.12 -22.65
CA ASP A 576 45.51 6.01 -22.80
C ASP A 576 45.55 7.16 -21.76
N SER A 577 46.02 6.88 -20.54
CA SER A 577 46.24 7.89 -19.49
C SER A 577 47.37 8.86 -19.83
N TYR A 578 48.50 8.36 -20.36
CA TYR A 578 49.54 9.23 -20.92
C TYR A 578 49.03 10.10 -22.06
N THR A 579 48.11 9.56 -22.87
CA THR A 579 47.51 10.31 -23.98
C THR A 579 46.62 11.45 -23.47
N GLN A 580 45.77 11.21 -22.47
CA GLN A 580 44.96 12.26 -21.82
C GLN A 580 45.82 13.36 -21.18
N MET A 581 46.97 12.99 -20.61
CA MET A 581 47.95 13.92 -20.03
C MET A 581 48.82 14.64 -21.08
N GLU A 582 48.52 14.49 -22.37
CA GLU A 582 49.28 15.03 -23.51
C GLU A 582 50.76 14.55 -23.58
N MET A 583 51.10 13.46 -22.90
CA MET A 583 52.41 12.84 -22.89
C MET A 583 52.56 11.83 -24.05
N PHE A 584 52.41 12.34 -25.28
CA PHE A 584 52.25 11.49 -26.48
C PHE A 584 53.45 10.59 -26.79
N ASP A 585 54.68 11.00 -26.46
CA ASP A 585 55.86 10.15 -26.65
C ASP A 585 55.87 8.96 -25.68
N SER A 586 55.48 9.18 -24.42
CA SER A 586 55.34 8.11 -23.42
C SER A 586 54.23 7.14 -23.82
N ALA A 587 53.06 7.65 -24.23
CA ALA A 587 51.96 6.82 -24.75
C ALA A 587 52.40 5.97 -25.95
N ARG A 588 53.15 6.57 -26.88
CA ARG A 588 53.66 5.87 -28.07
C ARG A 588 54.58 4.72 -27.70
N VAL A 589 55.49 4.92 -26.74
CA VAL A 589 56.41 3.89 -26.25
C VAL A 589 55.64 2.71 -25.66
N VAL A 590 54.63 2.98 -24.83
CA VAL A 590 53.78 1.93 -24.22
C VAL A 590 53.10 1.11 -25.30
N TYR A 591 52.40 1.75 -26.26
CA TYR A 591 51.71 1.04 -27.34
C TYR A 591 52.64 0.27 -28.27
N THR A 592 53.83 0.80 -28.59
CA THR A 592 54.80 0.07 -29.41
C THR A 592 55.34 -1.16 -28.70
N ASN A 593 55.63 -1.05 -27.39
CA ASN A 593 56.08 -2.18 -26.59
C ASN A 593 55.01 -3.28 -26.51
N MET A 594 53.73 -2.90 -26.46
CA MET A 594 52.63 -3.87 -26.54
C MET A 594 52.63 -4.60 -27.89
N LEU A 595 52.81 -3.92 -29.02
CA LEU A 595 52.87 -4.56 -30.35
C LEU A 595 54.03 -5.54 -30.50
N ASP A 596 55.20 -5.21 -29.95
CA ASP A 596 56.40 -6.05 -30.02
C ASP A 596 56.28 -7.34 -29.20
N ASN A 597 55.43 -7.34 -28.16
CA ASN A 597 55.17 -8.50 -27.30
C ASN A 597 54.09 -9.47 -27.80
N ASN A 598 53.74 -9.43 -29.11
CA ASN A 598 52.81 -10.39 -29.74
C ASN A 598 51.39 -10.38 -29.13
N THR A 599 50.76 -9.20 -29.09
CA THR A 599 49.38 -9.01 -28.61
C THR A 599 48.32 -9.77 -29.42
N ILE A 600 47.20 -10.12 -28.78
CA ILE A 600 46.04 -10.79 -29.38
C ILE A 600 45.21 -9.81 -30.24
N GLU A 601 45.26 -8.50 -29.93
CA GLU A 601 44.53 -7.44 -30.65
C GLU A 601 45.44 -6.35 -31.26
N PRO A 602 46.38 -6.71 -32.17
CA PRO A 602 47.34 -5.74 -32.71
C PRO A 602 46.68 -4.62 -33.50
N LYS A 603 45.47 -4.85 -34.03
CA LYS A 603 44.68 -3.85 -34.76
C LYS A 603 44.20 -2.73 -33.84
N LEU A 604 43.71 -3.04 -32.63
CA LEU A 604 43.27 -2.04 -31.65
C LEU A 604 44.42 -1.12 -31.24
N ILE A 605 45.59 -1.71 -30.97
CA ILE A 605 46.79 -0.95 -30.58
C ILE A 605 47.29 -0.07 -31.74
N GLN A 606 47.26 -0.58 -32.98
CA GLN A 606 47.57 0.23 -34.16
C GLN A 606 46.62 1.42 -34.34
N GLU A 607 45.33 1.24 -34.06
CA GLU A 607 44.34 2.33 -34.05
C GLU A 607 44.68 3.38 -32.99
N ARG A 608 45.01 2.96 -31.76
CA ARG A 608 45.46 3.86 -30.67
C ARG A 608 46.72 4.66 -31.04
N ILE A 609 47.72 4.01 -31.65
CA ILE A 609 48.93 4.69 -32.16
C ILE A 609 48.56 5.70 -33.26
N GLY A 610 47.56 5.40 -34.08
CA GLY A 610 47.04 6.29 -35.12
C GLY A 610 46.33 7.54 -34.57
N TRP A 611 45.78 7.48 -33.35
CA TRP A 611 45.17 8.63 -32.67
C TRP A 611 46.19 9.61 -32.11
N LEU A 612 47.40 9.11 -31.78
CA LEU A 612 48.48 9.96 -31.30
C LEU A 612 48.88 10.97 -32.39
N PRO A 613 49.21 12.23 -32.03
CA PRO A 613 49.71 13.20 -32.97
C PRO A 613 50.85 12.62 -33.80
N ILE A 614 50.66 12.64 -35.12
CA ILE A 614 51.68 12.23 -36.07
C ILE A 614 52.85 13.19 -35.85
N ARG A 615 54.07 12.67 -35.75
CA ARG A 615 55.24 13.53 -35.64
C ARG A 615 55.23 14.49 -36.84
N PRO A 616 55.61 15.77 -36.66
CA PRO A 616 55.60 16.77 -37.75
C PRO A 616 56.32 16.32 -39.03
N GLU A 617 57.20 15.33 -38.88
CA GLU A 617 58.07 14.68 -39.85
C GLU A 617 57.32 13.73 -40.81
N ASP A 618 56.15 13.20 -40.42
CA ASP A 618 55.44 12.11 -41.13
C ASP A 618 54.10 12.55 -41.79
N GLU A 619 53.72 13.83 -41.75
CA GLU A 619 52.41 14.30 -42.24
C GLU A 619 52.39 14.84 -43.67
N SER A 620 51.39 14.43 -44.47
CA SER A 620 51.07 15.03 -45.77
C SER A 620 50.38 16.40 -45.63
N PHE A 621 50.62 17.29 -46.60
CA PHE A 621 50.13 18.68 -46.63
C PHE A 621 48.61 18.85 -46.44
N PHE A 622 47.79 17.93 -46.94
CA PHE A 622 46.31 18.05 -46.88
C PHE A 622 45.74 17.82 -45.49
N THR A 623 46.36 16.96 -44.69
CA THR A 623 45.90 16.61 -43.34
C THR A 623 46.13 17.75 -42.34
N ARG A 624 47.18 18.55 -42.58
CA ARG A 624 47.59 19.68 -41.75
C ARG A 624 46.60 20.84 -41.74
N GLY A 625 45.83 21.02 -42.83
CA GLY A 625 44.87 22.13 -42.98
C GLY A 625 43.55 21.95 -42.22
N PHE A 626 43.05 20.71 -42.10
CA PHE A 626 41.75 20.44 -41.47
C PHE A 626 41.85 20.17 -39.96
N ARG A 627 42.96 19.58 -39.49
CA ARG A 627 43.17 19.29 -38.07
C ARG A 627 43.20 20.57 -37.22
N TYR A 628 43.76 21.66 -37.74
CA TYR A 628 43.82 22.94 -37.04
C TYR A 628 42.44 23.56 -36.75
N ILE A 629 41.43 23.23 -37.56
CA ILE A 629 40.07 23.77 -37.42
C ILE A 629 39.20 22.84 -36.56
N GLY A 630 39.40 21.52 -36.63
CA GLY A 630 38.55 20.53 -35.96
C GLY A 630 38.88 20.31 -34.47
N SER A 631 40.14 20.38 -34.05
CA SER A 631 40.52 19.97 -32.69
C SER A 631 40.35 21.05 -31.60
N TYR A 632 39.97 22.27 -31.95
CA TYR A 632 39.94 23.40 -31.01
C TYR A 632 38.63 24.22 -30.99
N LEU A 633 37.65 23.92 -31.85
CA LEU A 633 36.51 24.84 -32.06
C LEU A 633 35.10 24.25 -31.96
N PHE A 634 34.88 22.93 -32.15
CA PHE A 634 33.52 22.38 -32.33
C PHE A 634 33.34 20.99 -31.71
N SER A 635 32.24 20.73 -30.99
CA SER A 635 31.98 19.45 -30.30
C SER A 635 31.32 18.38 -31.17
N TYR A 636 30.56 18.77 -32.18
CA TYR A 636 30.01 17.90 -33.24
C TYR A 636 29.65 18.76 -34.45
N MET A 637 29.47 18.13 -35.61
CA MET A 637 29.01 18.81 -36.82
C MET A 637 27.94 18.00 -37.55
N VAL A 638 26.80 18.60 -37.87
CA VAL A 638 25.72 17.98 -38.64
C VAL A 638 25.54 18.72 -39.96
N ILE A 639 25.56 17.96 -41.06
CA ILE A 639 25.22 18.45 -42.39
C ILE A 639 23.90 17.84 -42.81
N GLN A 640 22.96 18.68 -43.24
CA GLN A 640 21.64 18.26 -43.68
C GLN A 640 21.30 18.83 -45.06
N PRO A 641 21.76 18.24 -46.17
CA PRO A 641 21.26 18.59 -47.49
C PRO A 641 19.76 18.30 -47.60
N VAL A 642 19.02 19.21 -48.23
CA VAL A 642 17.57 19.11 -48.45
C VAL A 642 17.25 19.52 -49.89
N ALA A 643 16.37 18.77 -50.53
CA ALA A 643 15.66 19.18 -51.74
C ALA A 643 14.15 19.05 -51.52
N TYR A 644 13.41 20.02 -52.01
CA TYR A 644 11.97 20.12 -51.86
C TYR A 644 11.33 20.55 -53.17
N VAL A 645 10.19 19.94 -53.49
CA VAL A 645 9.35 20.28 -54.63
C VAL A 645 7.88 20.27 -54.17
N PHE A 646 7.14 21.29 -54.55
CA PHE A 646 5.71 21.43 -54.41
C PHE A 646 5.11 21.87 -55.75
N ALA A 647 3.95 21.32 -56.07
CA ALA A 647 3.14 21.76 -57.19
C ALA A 647 1.64 21.60 -56.85
N ASP A 648 0.82 22.46 -57.44
CA ASP A 648 -0.63 22.37 -57.41
C ASP A 648 -1.26 22.54 -58.81
N ASP A 649 -2.58 22.41 -58.88
CA ASP A 649 -3.38 22.65 -60.09
C ASP A 649 -3.85 24.10 -60.26
N LEU A 650 -3.33 25.03 -59.46
CA LEU A 650 -3.47 26.49 -59.63
C LEU A 650 -2.22 27.09 -60.27
N ASP A 651 -1.43 26.26 -60.96
CA ASP A 651 -0.17 26.59 -61.60
C ASP A 651 0.92 27.12 -60.66
N PHE A 652 0.85 26.88 -59.35
CA PHE A 652 1.93 27.26 -58.45
C PHE A 652 2.96 26.14 -58.31
N ARG A 653 4.23 26.49 -58.56
CA ARG A 653 5.35 25.57 -58.40
C ARG A 653 6.40 26.19 -57.51
N TYR A 654 6.78 25.44 -56.47
CA TYR A 654 7.79 25.86 -55.52
C TYR A 654 8.83 24.76 -55.34
N ARG A 655 10.08 25.08 -55.66
CA ARG A 655 11.20 24.14 -55.52
C ARG A 655 12.38 24.82 -54.87
N TYR A 656 13.04 24.15 -53.95
CA TYR A 656 14.30 24.62 -53.41
C TYR A 656 15.21 23.46 -53.07
N TRP A 657 16.50 23.75 -53.06
CA TRP A 657 17.52 22.83 -52.61
C TRP A 657 18.59 23.60 -51.86
N GLY A 658 19.31 22.90 -51.01
CA GLY A 658 20.36 23.50 -50.20
C GLY A 658 20.69 22.60 -49.03
N GLY A 659 21.04 23.19 -47.90
CA GLY A 659 21.26 22.42 -46.70
C GLY A 659 21.47 23.27 -45.46
N ASN A 660 21.45 22.58 -44.34
CA ASN A 660 21.79 23.11 -43.04
C ASN A 660 23.16 22.58 -42.63
N LEU A 661 23.95 23.43 -41.99
CA LEU A 661 25.14 23.08 -41.23
C LEU A 661 24.86 23.45 -39.79
N GLU A 662 24.97 22.51 -38.87
CA GLU A 662 24.88 22.74 -37.42
C GLU A 662 26.17 22.28 -36.76
N THR A 663 26.60 22.97 -35.73
CA THR A 663 27.79 22.62 -34.97
C THR A 663 27.58 22.92 -33.49
N GLY A 664 28.04 22.02 -32.63
CA GLY A 664 28.04 22.24 -31.19
C GLY A 664 29.09 23.28 -30.78
N LEU A 665 28.65 24.30 -30.03
CA LEU A 665 29.52 25.36 -29.47
C LEU A 665 29.78 25.13 -27.98
N LEU A 666 28.73 24.73 -27.24
CA LEU A 666 28.75 24.29 -25.85
C LEU A 666 27.81 23.07 -25.72
N PRO A 667 27.87 22.28 -24.62
CA PRO A 667 27.00 21.12 -24.46
C PRO A 667 25.50 21.42 -24.67
N TYR A 668 25.06 22.60 -24.24
CA TYR A 668 23.67 23.07 -24.34
C TYR A 668 23.44 24.15 -25.41
N ILE A 669 24.45 24.51 -26.23
CA ILE A 669 24.31 25.51 -27.30
C ILE A 669 24.92 24.99 -28.61
N SER A 670 24.13 24.97 -29.67
CA SER A 670 24.63 24.78 -31.03
C SER A 670 24.33 25.97 -31.93
N GLY A 671 25.27 26.25 -32.82
CA GLY A 671 25.14 27.28 -33.86
C GLY A 671 25.02 26.61 -35.22
N GLY A 672 24.40 27.28 -36.18
CA GLY A 672 24.30 26.74 -37.53
C GLY A 672 24.12 27.79 -38.61
N LEU A 673 24.30 27.35 -39.85
CA LEU A 673 24.04 28.13 -41.06
C LEU A 673 23.13 27.32 -41.98
N SER A 674 22.05 27.94 -42.43
CA SER A 674 21.18 27.41 -43.47
C SER A 674 21.41 28.18 -44.76
N TRP A 675 21.57 27.45 -45.85
CA TRP A 675 21.63 28.00 -47.20
C TRP A 675 20.67 27.26 -48.10
N PHE A 676 19.79 27.99 -48.77
CA PHE A 676 18.88 27.42 -49.76
C PHE A 676 18.84 28.27 -51.02
N ARG A 677 18.74 27.60 -52.16
CA ARG A 677 18.45 28.19 -53.45
C ARG A 677 17.11 27.66 -53.93
N GLY A 678 16.18 28.56 -54.17
CA GLY A 678 14.83 28.20 -54.57
C GLY A 678 14.35 28.93 -55.81
N ASN A 679 13.25 28.44 -56.34
CA ASN A 679 12.54 28.99 -57.47
C ASN A 679 11.04 28.90 -57.21
N LEU A 680 10.39 30.04 -57.30
CA LEU A 680 8.94 30.22 -57.24
C LEU A 680 8.48 30.57 -58.65
N SER A 681 7.49 29.85 -59.18
CA SER A 681 7.00 30.08 -60.53
C SER A 681 5.51 29.77 -60.66
N ASN A 682 4.89 30.45 -61.61
CA ASN A 682 3.59 30.13 -62.17
C ASN A 682 3.65 30.18 -63.71
N ASP A 683 2.51 30.02 -64.37
CA ASP A 683 2.41 30.07 -65.83
C ASP A 683 2.81 31.42 -66.45
N PHE A 684 2.74 32.51 -65.68
CA PHE A 684 3.18 33.84 -66.11
C PHE A 684 4.69 34.06 -65.99
N GLY A 685 5.39 33.20 -65.24
CA GLY A 685 6.85 33.22 -65.10
C GLY A 685 7.31 32.85 -63.69
N GLY A 686 8.58 33.11 -63.36
CA GLY A 686 9.09 32.83 -62.03
C GLY A 686 10.39 33.55 -61.72
N PHE A 687 10.80 33.50 -60.46
CA PHE A 687 12.06 34.08 -60.01
C PHE A 687 12.85 33.09 -59.16
N HIS A 688 14.16 33.27 -59.14
CA HIS A 688 15.08 32.51 -58.30
C HIS A 688 15.43 33.35 -57.08
N TYR A 689 15.56 32.71 -55.93
CA TYR A 689 16.06 33.34 -54.73
C TYR A 689 17.13 32.46 -54.08
N THR A 690 17.93 33.09 -53.25
CA THR A 690 18.90 32.46 -52.36
C THR A 690 18.63 32.97 -50.96
N SER A 691 18.45 32.08 -50.00
CA SER A 691 18.29 32.43 -48.59
C SER A 691 19.51 32.00 -47.79
N TYR A 692 19.99 32.89 -46.93
CA TYR A 692 21.01 32.61 -45.93
C TYR A 692 20.43 32.91 -44.56
N LYS A 693 20.57 31.99 -43.61
CA LYS A 693 20.06 32.15 -42.25
C LYS A 693 21.07 31.59 -41.25
N GLY A 694 21.37 32.36 -40.21
CA GLY A 694 22.08 31.88 -39.04
C GLY A 694 21.10 31.27 -38.04
N ASN A 695 21.47 30.14 -37.46
CA ASN A 695 20.68 29.38 -36.51
C ASN A 695 21.38 29.35 -35.16
N LEU A 696 20.61 29.47 -34.09
CA LEU A 696 21.04 29.30 -32.72
C LEU A 696 20.05 28.36 -32.03
N PHE A 697 20.57 27.30 -31.44
CA PHE A 697 19.81 26.32 -30.67
C PHE A 697 20.33 26.32 -29.24
N ILE A 698 19.41 26.37 -28.27
CA ILE A 698 19.74 26.32 -26.84
C ILE A 698 18.93 25.18 -26.24
N ARG A 699 19.62 24.18 -25.68
CA ARG A 699 19.06 22.99 -25.05
C ARG A 699 19.39 22.98 -23.56
N PRO A 700 18.71 23.78 -22.72
CA PRO A 700 19.03 23.86 -21.29
C PRO A 700 18.66 22.57 -20.53
N LEU A 701 17.79 21.74 -21.09
CA LEU A 701 17.35 20.44 -20.60
C LEU A 701 17.17 19.52 -21.81
N ASP A 702 17.25 18.20 -21.63
CA ASP A 702 17.12 17.23 -22.73
C ASP A 702 15.75 17.28 -23.42
N ASN A 703 14.72 17.64 -22.66
CA ASN A 703 13.34 17.74 -23.12
C ASN A 703 12.95 19.12 -23.64
N LEU A 704 13.85 20.12 -23.63
CA LEU A 704 13.51 21.52 -23.96
C LEU A 704 14.52 22.14 -24.93
N ILE A 705 14.04 22.64 -26.07
CA ILE A 705 14.88 23.27 -27.09
C ILE A 705 14.30 24.64 -27.48
N PHE A 706 15.12 25.68 -27.35
CA PHE A 706 14.89 26.99 -27.94
C PHE A 706 15.60 27.08 -29.29
N ARG A 707 14.89 27.58 -30.29
CA ARG A 707 15.36 27.77 -31.67
C ARG A 707 15.23 29.23 -32.03
N PHE A 708 16.32 29.84 -32.45
CA PHE A 708 16.32 31.18 -33.01
C PHE A 708 17.04 31.17 -34.34
N SER A 709 16.48 31.87 -35.31
CA SER A 709 17.15 32.01 -36.59
C SER A 709 16.89 33.37 -37.20
N TYR A 710 17.92 33.93 -37.80
CA TYR A 710 17.87 35.23 -38.43
C TYR A 710 18.62 35.20 -39.76
N GLY A 711 18.03 35.76 -40.80
CA GLY A 711 18.58 35.68 -42.13
C GLY A 711 17.87 36.59 -43.12
N GLU A 712 18.22 36.42 -44.38
CA GLU A 712 17.59 37.13 -45.49
C GLU A 712 17.37 36.18 -46.67
N MET A 713 16.22 36.36 -47.32
CA MET A 713 15.92 35.82 -48.64
C MET A 713 16.26 36.90 -49.68
N TYR A 714 17.18 36.58 -50.57
CA TYR A 714 17.66 37.48 -51.62
C TYR A 714 17.34 36.95 -53.01
N SER A 715 16.70 37.77 -53.83
CA SER A 715 16.54 37.55 -55.27
C SER A 715 17.08 38.77 -56.02
N PRO A 716 18.07 38.60 -56.93
CA PRO A 716 18.69 39.71 -57.64
C PRO A 716 17.66 40.61 -58.32
N GLY A 717 17.57 41.88 -57.88
CA GLY A 717 16.71 42.90 -58.46
C GLY A 717 15.21 42.78 -58.17
N ILE A 718 14.78 41.83 -57.32
CA ILE A 718 13.35 41.53 -57.10
C ILE A 718 12.97 41.52 -55.61
N VAL A 719 13.69 40.78 -54.76
CA VAL A 719 13.29 40.53 -53.36
C VAL A 719 14.47 40.64 -52.42
N ARG A 720 14.31 41.39 -51.33
CA ARG A 720 15.12 41.26 -50.12
C ARG A 720 14.17 41.21 -48.94
N SER A 721 13.93 40.01 -48.40
CA SER A 721 13.01 39.82 -47.27
C SER A 721 13.77 39.28 -46.07
N PRO A 722 13.66 39.89 -44.89
CA PRO A 722 14.21 39.31 -43.68
C PRO A 722 13.49 38.00 -43.36
N ILE A 723 14.25 37.02 -42.89
CA ILE A 723 13.77 35.76 -42.34
C ILE A 723 14.03 35.82 -40.85
N VAL A 724 12.98 35.71 -40.05
CA VAL A 724 13.08 35.60 -38.59
C VAL A 724 12.30 34.38 -38.16
N GLU A 725 12.96 33.47 -37.45
CA GLU A 725 12.33 32.32 -36.85
C GLU A 725 12.66 32.27 -35.37
N ALA A 726 11.65 31.97 -34.56
CA ALA A 726 11.81 31.70 -33.15
C ALA A 726 10.91 30.52 -32.78
N GLY A 727 11.36 29.64 -31.89
CA GLY A 727 10.51 28.55 -31.44
C GLY A 727 11.00 27.91 -30.16
N VAL A 728 10.07 27.25 -29.48
CA VAL A 728 10.29 26.49 -28.27
C VAL A 728 9.65 25.13 -28.47
N LYS A 729 10.42 24.08 -28.26
CA LYS A 729 9.93 22.72 -28.33
C LYS A 729 10.18 22.04 -26.99
N PHE A 730 9.13 21.43 -26.44
CA PHE A 730 9.18 20.67 -25.21
C PHE A 730 8.54 19.31 -25.42
N ASP A 731 9.23 18.22 -25.10
CA ASP A 731 8.72 16.85 -25.24
C ASP A 731 9.07 16.02 -24.00
N VAL A 732 8.08 15.38 -23.37
CA VAL A 732 8.28 14.46 -22.26
C VAL A 732 7.74 13.08 -22.63
N GLU A 733 8.56 12.07 -22.38
CA GLU A 733 8.20 10.66 -22.53
C GLU A 733 8.32 9.99 -21.17
N HIS A 734 7.18 9.51 -20.64
CA HIS A 734 7.17 8.76 -19.38
C HIS A 734 7.35 7.27 -19.66
N ARG A 735 7.99 6.59 -18.70
CA ARG A 735 8.26 5.15 -18.73
C ARG A 735 6.97 4.30 -18.78
N ASP A 736 5.85 4.84 -18.28
CA ASP A 736 4.51 4.21 -18.30
C ASP A 736 3.78 4.35 -19.66
N GLY A 737 4.43 4.93 -20.68
CA GLY A 737 3.96 4.92 -22.06
C GLY A 737 3.10 6.11 -22.49
N TYR A 738 2.75 7.04 -21.59
CA TYR A 738 2.17 8.33 -21.97
C TYR A 738 3.26 9.34 -22.37
N LYS A 739 2.99 10.12 -23.42
CA LYS A 739 3.90 11.14 -23.97
C LYS A 739 3.16 12.43 -24.17
N TYR A 740 3.75 13.55 -23.82
CA TYR A 740 3.16 14.84 -24.10
C TYR A 740 4.22 15.87 -24.45
N GLY A 741 3.84 16.82 -25.28
CA GLY A 741 4.76 17.85 -25.71
C GLY A 741 4.04 18.98 -26.41
N PHE A 742 4.79 20.06 -26.58
CA PHE A 742 4.35 21.19 -27.38
C PHE A 742 5.49 21.78 -28.19
N ASP A 743 5.14 22.33 -29.34
CA ASP A 743 6.03 23.08 -30.23
C ASP A 743 5.36 24.43 -30.52
N LEU A 744 5.94 25.49 -29.98
CA LEU A 744 5.62 26.87 -30.33
C LEU A 744 6.63 27.34 -31.37
N SER A 745 6.15 27.86 -32.49
CA SER A 745 7.00 28.43 -33.54
C SER A 745 6.43 29.75 -34.05
N TYR A 746 7.32 30.65 -34.42
CA TYR A 746 7.04 31.92 -35.07
C TYR A 746 7.98 32.05 -36.26
N THR A 747 7.42 32.31 -37.44
CA THR A 747 8.16 32.50 -38.67
C THR A 747 7.69 33.78 -39.35
N ARG A 748 8.64 34.65 -39.68
CA ARG A 748 8.44 35.82 -40.52
C ARG A 748 9.29 35.67 -41.78
N SER A 749 8.65 35.66 -42.95
CA SER A 749 9.31 35.50 -44.25
C SER A 749 8.47 36.16 -45.35
N ASP A 750 8.88 35.99 -46.62
CA ASP A 750 8.04 36.32 -47.78
C ASP A 750 6.79 35.42 -47.77
N ALA A 751 5.61 36.03 -47.90
CA ALA A 751 4.32 35.34 -47.79
C ALA A 751 4.15 34.20 -48.80
N SER A 752 4.82 34.26 -49.96
CA SER A 752 4.79 33.17 -50.95
C SER A 752 5.36 31.86 -50.41
N THR A 753 6.31 31.92 -49.47
CA THR A 753 6.92 30.74 -48.84
C THR A 753 6.07 30.16 -47.69
N ILE A 754 5.04 30.89 -47.26
CA ILE A 754 4.14 30.49 -46.16
C ILE A 754 2.77 30.05 -46.70
N LEU A 755 2.23 30.77 -47.69
CA LEU A 755 0.85 30.63 -48.16
C LEU A 755 0.69 29.81 -49.44
N TYR A 756 1.79 29.54 -50.17
CA TYR A 756 1.80 28.69 -51.36
C TYR A 756 0.72 29.11 -52.38
N SER A 757 0.88 30.28 -52.99
CA SER A 757 -0.11 30.85 -53.90
C SER A 757 0.51 31.38 -55.21
N PRO A 758 -0.10 31.11 -56.38
CA PRO A 758 0.35 31.64 -57.66
C PRO A 758 0.29 33.18 -57.72
N GLY A 759 -0.67 33.81 -57.02
CA GLY A 759 -0.83 35.26 -56.95
C GLY A 759 0.30 35.97 -56.20
N LEU A 760 1.11 35.22 -55.43
CA LEU A 760 2.25 35.74 -54.66
C LEU A 760 3.60 35.60 -55.39
N VAL A 761 3.63 35.01 -56.58
CA VAL A 761 4.89 34.86 -57.36
C VAL A 761 5.48 36.21 -57.74
N PHE A 762 4.65 37.24 -58.00
CA PHE A 762 5.10 38.59 -58.36
C PHE A 762 4.57 39.70 -57.45
N THR A 763 3.98 39.33 -56.32
CA THR A 763 3.41 40.23 -55.32
C THR A 763 4.19 40.06 -54.02
N ARG A 764 4.72 41.15 -53.46
CA ARG A 764 5.52 41.07 -52.22
C ARG A 764 4.68 41.42 -51.02
N LEU A 765 4.46 40.44 -50.17
CA LEU A 765 3.83 40.58 -48.87
C LEU A 765 4.76 39.96 -47.81
N THR A 766 4.83 40.58 -46.65
CA THR A 766 5.46 39.94 -45.47
C THR A 766 4.43 39.02 -44.84
N GLY A 767 4.75 37.75 -44.70
CA GLY A 767 3.96 36.78 -43.96
C GLY A 767 4.55 36.52 -42.57
N GLU A 768 3.71 36.54 -41.55
CA GLU A 768 4.02 36.16 -40.18
C GLU A 768 3.13 34.96 -39.82
N LEU A 769 3.74 33.85 -39.41
CA LEU A 769 3.08 32.62 -38.99
C LEU A 769 3.49 32.31 -37.55
N GLY A 770 2.55 32.41 -36.61
CA GLY A 770 2.69 31.80 -35.29
C GLY A 770 1.98 30.45 -35.29
N ALA A 771 2.63 29.38 -34.86
CA ALA A 771 2.02 28.06 -34.75
C ALA A 771 2.28 27.45 -33.37
N MET A 772 1.25 26.82 -32.81
CA MET A 772 1.29 26.02 -31.61
C MET A 772 0.82 24.62 -31.95
N ARG A 773 1.72 23.65 -31.82
CA ARG A 773 1.36 22.23 -31.84
C ARG A 773 1.44 21.70 -30.43
N ALA A 774 0.43 21.00 -29.97
CA ALA A 774 0.43 20.30 -28.70
C ALA A 774 -0.08 18.88 -28.93
N TYR A 775 0.48 17.91 -28.22
CA TYR A 775 0.02 16.54 -28.30
C TYR A 775 0.08 15.88 -26.92
N TYR A 776 -0.84 14.94 -26.72
CA TYR A 776 -0.91 14.10 -25.53
C TYR A 776 -1.29 12.68 -25.96
N HIS A 777 -0.42 11.72 -25.65
CA HIS A 777 -0.64 10.30 -25.84
C HIS A 777 -0.98 9.72 -24.47
N PHE A 778 -2.18 9.19 -24.32
CA PHE A 778 -2.64 8.53 -23.11
C PHE A 778 -2.14 7.08 -23.05
N GLU A 779 -2.00 6.54 -21.85
CA GLU A 779 -1.70 5.11 -21.61
C GLU A 779 -2.73 4.18 -22.27
N THR A 780 -3.98 4.65 -22.41
CA THR A 780 -5.10 3.91 -23.04
C THR A 780 -5.00 3.79 -24.56
N ASN A 781 -3.83 4.06 -25.15
CA ASN A 781 -3.58 4.07 -26.60
C ASN A 781 -4.39 5.13 -27.36
N VAL A 782 -4.88 6.15 -26.67
CA VAL A 782 -5.56 7.31 -27.27
C VAL A 782 -4.52 8.42 -27.51
N LYS A 783 -4.60 9.12 -28.63
CA LYS A 783 -3.76 10.27 -28.97
C LYS A 783 -4.63 11.48 -29.26
N LEU A 784 -4.28 12.60 -28.62
CA LEU A 784 -4.84 13.91 -28.87
C LEU A 784 -3.75 14.78 -29.48
N GLU A 785 -4.03 15.39 -30.62
CA GLU A 785 -3.14 16.40 -31.22
C GLU A 785 -3.93 17.66 -31.53
N ILE A 786 -3.34 18.81 -31.22
CA ILE A 786 -3.89 20.12 -31.52
C ILE A 786 -2.83 20.90 -32.29
N LEU A 787 -3.22 21.51 -33.40
CA LEU A 787 -2.43 22.49 -34.13
C LEU A 787 -3.24 23.77 -34.26
N TYR A 788 -2.73 24.87 -33.74
CA TYR A 788 -3.28 26.20 -33.95
C TYR A 788 -2.26 27.06 -34.69
N GLN A 789 -2.66 27.69 -35.77
CA GLN A 789 -1.83 28.60 -36.55
C GLN A 789 -2.52 29.96 -36.62
N LEU A 790 -1.76 31.03 -36.40
CA LEU A 790 -2.17 32.40 -36.63
C LEU A 790 -1.29 32.95 -37.76
N ILE A 791 -1.92 33.28 -38.88
CA ILE A 791 -1.27 33.80 -40.08
C ILE A 791 -1.65 35.26 -40.24
N ARG A 792 -0.65 36.13 -40.36
CA ARG A 792 -0.82 37.55 -40.61
C ARG A 792 -0.02 37.95 -41.85
N THR A 793 -0.66 38.65 -42.77
CA THR A 793 -0.01 39.23 -43.96
C THR A 793 -0.08 40.73 -43.86
N LYS A 794 1.07 41.40 -43.87
CA LYS A 794 1.16 42.87 -43.87
C LYS A 794 1.07 43.43 -45.29
N GLU A 795 0.61 44.67 -45.40
CA GLU A 795 0.49 45.36 -46.69
C GLU A 795 1.83 45.35 -47.45
N GLY A 796 1.77 45.27 -48.78
CA GLY A 796 2.96 45.22 -49.61
C GLY A 796 2.73 45.65 -51.05
N THR A 797 3.75 45.49 -51.90
CA THR A 797 3.86 46.13 -53.22
C THR A 797 4.00 45.11 -54.35
N THR A 798 3.39 45.38 -55.51
CA THR A 798 3.42 44.52 -56.70
C THR A 798 4.64 44.85 -57.59
N ILE A 799 5.27 43.84 -58.20
CA ILE A 799 6.55 44.00 -58.92
C ILE A 799 6.38 44.31 -60.44
N LEU A 800 5.25 43.99 -61.07
CA LEU A 800 5.13 43.90 -62.55
C LEU A 800 4.23 44.95 -63.25
N GLY A 801 3.99 46.14 -62.69
CA GLY A 801 3.21 47.16 -63.45
C GLY A 801 2.87 48.45 -62.70
N SER A 802 2.49 49.49 -63.48
CA SER A 802 2.24 50.86 -63.03
C SER A 802 1.06 51.00 -62.07
N GLY A 803 1.32 51.41 -60.83
CA GLY A 803 0.33 51.83 -59.84
C GLY A 803 -0.15 50.72 -58.92
N ILE A 804 0.28 50.76 -57.66
CA ILE A 804 -0.01 49.74 -56.63
C ILE A 804 -1.39 50.03 -56.02
N THR A 805 -2.30 49.07 -56.10
CA THR A 805 -3.40 48.98 -55.13
C THR A 805 -2.79 48.47 -53.81
N PRO A 806 -2.81 49.23 -52.70
CA PRO A 806 -2.35 48.71 -51.42
C PRO A 806 -3.19 47.48 -51.07
N LEU A 807 -2.54 46.32 -50.94
CA LEU A 807 -3.20 45.10 -50.48
C LEU A 807 -3.42 45.23 -48.98
N GLN A 808 -4.67 45.16 -48.57
CA GLN A 808 -5.08 45.29 -47.17
C GLN A 808 -4.40 44.22 -46.29
N GLU A 809 -3.95 44.63 -45.10
CA GLU A 809 -3.50 43.68 -44.08
C GLU A 809 -4.59 42.66 -43.75
N ASN A 810 -4.21 41.39 -43.68
CA ASN A 810 -5.13 40.31 -43.37
C ASN A 810 -4.58 39.45 -42.24
N ILE A 811 -5.49 38.86 -41.49
CA ILE A 811 -5.19 37.96 -40.38
C ILE A 811 -6.17 36.80 -40.47
N GLY A 812 -5.66 35.59 -40.29
CA GLY A 812 -6.49 34.40 -40.22
C GLY A 812 -5.88 33.37 -39.32
N ASN A 813 -6.68 32.40 -38.94
CA ASN A 813 -6.25 31.30 -38.11
C ASN A 813 -6.67 29.97 -38.70
N ASN A 814 -5.80 28.97 -38.54
CA ASN A 814 -6.12 27.58 -38.80
C ASN A 814 -6.10 26.82 -37.47
N PHE A 815 -7.07 25.94 -37.28
CA PHE A 815 -7.12 25.03 -36.16
C PHE A 815 -7.30 23.61 -36.69
N VAL A 816 -6.48 22.68 -36.20
CA VAL A 816 -6.64 21.24 -36.39
C VAL A 816 -6.75 20.62 -35.01
N GLY A 817 -7.82 19.87 -34.76
CA GLY A 817 -7.95 18.98 -33.61
C GLY A 817 -8.06 17.54 -34.08
N ARG A 818 -7.13 16.68 -33.66
CA ARG A 818 -7.13 15.24 -33.96
C ARG A 818 -7.30 14.46 -32.68
N ILE A 819 -8.22 13.50 -32.69
CA ILE A 819 -8.35 12.48 -31.66
C ILE A 819 -8.38 11.11 -32.31
N GLY A 820 -7.50 10.21 -31.89
CA GLY A 820 -7.40 8.87 -32.46
C GLY A 820 -7.04 7.83 -31.43
N ARG A 821 -7.22 6.55 -31.78
CA ARG A 821 -6.82 5.41 -30.96
C ARG A 821 -5.98 4.44 -31.78
N ASN A 822 -4.94 3.87 -31.19
CA ASN A 822 -4.21 2.77 -31.81
C ASN A 822 -5.08 1.52 -31.81
N PHE A 823 -5.47 1.02 -33.00
CA PHE A 823 -6.21 -0.24 -33.16
C PHE A 823 -5.27 -1.45 -33.25
N TYR A 824 -4.07 -1.21 -33.77
CA TYR A 824 -2.91 -2.11 -33.72
C TYR A 824 -1.72 -1.30 -33.21
N PRO A 825 -0.64 -1.94 -32.73
CA PRO A 825 0.55 -1.23 -32.23
C PRO A 825 1.08 -0.16 -33.21
N ASN A 826 0.89 -0.38 -34.51
CA ASN A 826 1.40 0.47 -35.57
C ASN A 826 0.32 1.25 -36.34
N LEU A 827 -0.96 1.15 -35.99
CA LEU A 827 -2.08 1.77 -36.73
C LEU A 827 -2.95 2.63 -35.82
N LEU A 828 -2.85 3.95 -35.99
CA LEU A 828 -3.67 4.96 -35.34
C LEU A 828 -4.81 5.35 -36.27
N VAL A 829 -6.06 5.20 -35.84
CA VAL A 829 -7.23 5.67 -36.60
C VAL A 829 -8.03 6.63 -35.75
N GLY A 830 -8.50 7.71 -36.35
CA GLY A 830 -9.15 8.76 -35.59
C GLY A 830 -9.96 9.74 -36.42
N TYR A 831 -10.43 10.76 -35.73
CA TYR A 831 -11.21 11.86 -36.27
C TYR A 831 -10.40 13.16 -36.19
N GLU A 832 -10.43 13.93 -37.27
CA GLU A 832 -9.82 15.23 -37.42
C GLU A 832 -10.90 16.28 -37.71
N TYR A 833 -10.90 17.35 -36.93
CA TYR A 833 -11.61 18.58 -37.23
C TYR A 833 -10.62 19.65 -37.67
N PHE A 834 -10.83 20.25 -38.84
CA PHE A 834 -10.06 21.40 -39.29
C PHE A 834 -10.96 22.60 -39.50
N PHE A 835 -10.50 23.76 -39.07
CA PHE A 835 -11.18 25.04 -39.18
C PHE A 835 -10.18 26.10 -39.68
N SER A 836 -10.61 26.95 -40.60
CA SER A 836 -9.83 28.06 -41.13
C SER A 836 -10.73 29.28 -41.31
N ASP A 837 -10.31 30.41 -40.76
CA ASP A 837 -11.06 31.66 -40.87
C ASP A 837 -10.11 32.85 -41.03
N PHE A 838 -10.27 33.57 -42.13
CA PHE A 838 -9.55 34.81 -42.43
C PHE A 838 -10.49 36.01 -42.33
N LYS A 839 -9.95 37.14 -41.87
CA LYS A 839 -10.70 38.39 -41.72
C LYS A 839 -11.25 38.91 -43.05
N TYR A 840 -10.48 38.77 -44.13
CA TYR A 840 -10.86 39.19 -45.47
C TYR A 840 -10.56 38.10 -46.49
N THR A 841 -11.42 37.99 -47.51
CA THR A 841 -11.12 37.21 -48.71
C THR A 841 -10.30 38.08 -49.66
N LEU A 842 -9.07 37.66 -49.97
CA LEU A 842 -8.17 38.36 -50.89
C LEU A 842 -7.95 37.54 -52.18
N PRO A 843 -7.85 38.18 -53.35
CA PRO A 843 -7.70 37.48 -54.63
C PRO A 843 -6.28 36.94 -54.89
N VAL A 844 -5.33 37.26 -54.02
CA VAL A 844 -3.90 36.95 -54.21
C VAL A 844 -3.46 35.65 -53.55
N TYR A 845 -4.24 35.11 -52.61
CA TYR A 845 -3.97 33.83 -51.97
C TYR A 845 -5.24 33.30 -51.28
N TYR A 846 -5.27 31.98 -51.07
CA TYR A 846 -6.40 31.32 -50.43
C TYR A 846 -6.60 31.81 -49.00
N SER A 847 -7.70 32.52 -48.76
CA SER A 847 -8.06 33.16 -47.49
C SER A 847 -9.54 32.90 -47.19
N PRO A 848 -9.90 31.64 -46.89
CA PRO A 848 -11.30 31.27 -46.68
C PRO A 848 -11.85 31.91 -45.40
N GLN A 849 -13.15 32.16 -45.40
CA GLN A 849 -13.90 32.60 -44.22
C GLN A 849 -14.86 31.51 -43.80
N ASP A 850 -14.87 31.20 -42.51
CA ASP A 850 -15.69 30.15 -41.91
C ASP A 850 -15.64 28.83 -42.72
N PHE A 851 -14.43 28.31 -42.91
CA PHE A 851 -14.18 27.04 -43.57
C PHE A 851 -13.91 25.98 -42.53
N TYR A 852 -14.64 24.87 -42.59
CA TYR A 852 -14.39 23.72 -41.73
C TYR A 852 -14.58 22.42 -42.49
N GLN A 853 -13.87 21.40 -42.03
CA GLN A 853 -13.93 20.05 -42.56
C GLN A 853 -13.84 19.02 -41.44
N HIS A 854 -14.45 17.88 -41.70
CA HIS A 854 -14.52 16.73 -40.79
C HIS A 854 -13.88 15.54 -41.50
N SER A 855 -12.81 14.97 -40.95
CA SER A 855 -12.09 13.87 -41.60
C SER A 855 -11.92 12.67 -40.68
N ILE A 856 -11.93 11.47 -41.28
CA ILE A 856 -11.41 10.26 -40.66
C ILE A 856 -9.99 10.09 -41.19
N PHE A 857 -9.03 9.87 -40.30
CA PHE A 857 -7.64 9.66 -40.66
C PHE A 857 -7.13 8.31 -40.16
N ALA A 858 -6.09 7.81 -40.81
CA ALA A 858 -5.35 6.63 -40.43
C ALA A 858 -3.84 6.88 -40.62
N ASP A 859 -3.07 6.78 -39.54
CA ASP A 859 -1.61 6.84 -39.55
C ASP A 859 -1.06 5.44 -39.27
N TRP A 860 -0.26 4.90 -40.19
CA TRP A 860 0.21 3.53 -40.19
C TRP A 860 1.74 3.45 -40.35
N THR A 861 2.42 2.89 -39.36
CA THR A 861 3.81 2.46 -39.48
C THR A 861 3.84 1.09 -40.15
N VAL A 862 4.05 1.07 -41.46
CA VAL A 862 3.97 -0.13 -42.31
C VAL A 862 5.17 -1.05 -42.08
N TYR A 863 6.35 -0.46 -41.87
CA TYR A 863 7.61 -1.19 -41.71
C TYR A 863 8.51 -0.41 -40.76
N ASN A 864 9.15 -1.10 -39.81
CA ASN A 864 10.08 -0.49 -38.86
C ASN A 864 11.14 -1.52 -38.44
N ASP A 865 12.40 -1.32 -38.87
CA ASP A 865 13.58 -2.06 -38.43
C ASP A 865 14.77 -1.10 -38.22
N GLU A 866 15.98 -1.63 -37.94
CA GLU A 866 17.17 -0.82 -37.71
C GLU A 866 17.54 0.11 -38.87
N LYS A 867 17.16 -0.24 -40.11
CA LYS A 867 17.50 0.51 -41.33
C LYS A 867 16.34 1.30 -41.90
N TRP A 868 15.12 0.78 -41.88
CA TRP A 868 13.97 1.36 -42.55
C TRP A 868 12.84 1.65 -41.57
N GLU A 869 12.28 2.84 -41.69
CA GLU A 869 11.03 3.20 -41.03
C GLU A 869 10.10 3.83 -42.08
N ILE A 870 8.99 3.15 -42.38
CA ILE A 870 8.02 3.55 -43.41
C ILE A 870 6.69 3.84 -42.75
N ASN A 871 6.30 5.11 -42.76
CA ASN A 871 5.03 5.60 -42.26
C ASN A 871 4.15 6.07 -43.41
N LEU A 872 2.93 5.56 -43.49
CA LEU A 872 1.88 6.02 -44.39
C LEU A 872 0.76 6.65 -43.56
N ALA A 873 0.32 7.84 -43.93
CA ALA A 873 -0.83 8.48 -43.29
C ALA A 873 -1.83 8.92 -44.35
N GLY A 874 -3.10 8.64 -44.13
CA GLY A 874 -4.16 8.98 -45.07
C GLY A 874 -5.38 9.54 -44.35
N LYS A 875 -6.11 10.43 -45.01
CA LYS A 875 -7.41 10.90 -44.51
C LYS A 875 -8.44 11.06 -45.62
N ILE A 876 -9.68 10.80 -45.27
CA ILE A 876 -10.85 11.06 -46.08
C ILE A 876 -11.77 11.94 -45.25
N GLY A 877 -12.17 13.08 -45.79
CA GLY A 877 -12.99 14.03 -45.07
C GLY A 877 -14.04 14.69 -45.93
N TYR A 878 -14.96 15.37 -45.26
CA TYR A 878 -16.12 16.03 -45.83
C TYR A 878 -16.08 17.51 -45.48
N ILE A 879 -16.32 18.35 -46.48
CA ILE A 879 -16.40 19.81 -46.37
C ILE A 879 -17.87 20.21 -46.53
N PRO A 880 -18.59 20.50 -45.43
CA PRO A 880 -20.05 20.69 -45.48
C PRO A 880 -20.51 21.86 -46.34
N LYS A 881 -19.71 22.94 -46.37
CA LYS A 881 -20.05 24.18 -47.10
C LYS A 881 -20.07 23.99 -48.63
N SER A 882 -19.33 23.01 -49.15
CA SER A 882 -19.18 22.79 -50.59
C SER A 882 -19.64 21.41 -51.06
N ASP A 883 -20.17 20.58 -50.16
CA ASP A 883 -20.53 19.18 -50.44
C ASP A 883 -19.38 18.43 -51.15
N TYR A 884 -18.18 18.57 -50.60
CA TYR A 884 -16.94 18.06 -51.21
C TYR A 884 -16.26 17.02 -50.34
N LEU A 885 -15.80 15.94 -50.97
CA LEU A 885 -15.03 14.88 -50.32
C LEU A 885 -13.54 15.10 -50.53
N LEU A 886 -12.83 15.48 -49.46
CA LEU A 886 -11.38 15.63 -49.47
C LEU A 886 -10.67 14.28 -49.26
N ARG A 887 -9.49 14.13 -49.86
CA ARG A 887 -8.64 12.95 -49.74
C ARG A 887 -7.20 13.37 -49.67
N GLU A 888 -6.46 12.83 -48.72
CA GLU A 888 -5.03 13.10 -48.59
C GLU A 888 -4.29 11.81 -48.27
N LEU A 889 -3.13 11.65 -48.89
CA LEU A 889 -2.19 10.57 -48.65
C LEU A 889 -0.83 11.18 -48.44
N SER A 890 -0.16 10.78 -47.37
CA SER A 890 1.19 11.22 -47.03
C SER A 890 2.06 10.03 -46.66
N THR A 891 3.35 10.18 -46.89
CA THR A 891 4.34 9.15 -46.61
C THR A 891 5.57 9.79 -45.98
N ARG A 892 6.17 9.07 -45.03
CA ARG A 892 7.47 9.39 -44.47
C ARG A 892 8.30 8.12 -44.40
N VAL A 893 9.44 8.15 -45.08
CA VAL A 893 10.38 7.03 -45.14
C VAL A 893 11.72 7.48 -44.59
N TYR A 894 12.22 6.77 -43.59
CA TYR A 894 13.59 6.88 -43.13
C TYR A 894 14.41 5.69 -43.61
N TYR A 895 15.64 5.96 -44.03
CA TYR A 895 16.64 4.94 -44.37
C TYR A 895 17.97 5.26 -43.68
N THR A 896 18.32 4.49 -42.67
CA THR A 896 19.57 4.59 -41.90
C THR A 896 20.65 3.75 -42.58
N ILE A 897 21.68 4.41 -43.10
CA ILE A 897 22.81 3.75 -43.80
C ILE A 897 23.92 3.43 -42.81
N THR A 898 24.23 4.39 -41.92
CA THR A 898 25.11 4.24 -40.76
C THR A 898 24.49 4.96 -39.56
N GLN A 899 25.02 4.75 -38.36
CA GLN A 899 24.58 5.50 -37.16
C GLN A 899 24.69 7.02 -37.34
N SER A 900 25.66 7.47 -38.14
CA SER A 900 25.92 8.87 -38.45
C SER A 900 25.26 9.37 -39.74
N PHE A 901 24.59 8.52 -40.53
CA PHE A 901 24.02 8.91 -41.82
C PHE A 901 22.62 8.32 -42.06
N ARG A 902 21.61 9.19 -42.11
CA ARG A 902 20.20 8.82 -42.31
C ARG A 902 19.56 9.64 -43.42
N ILE A 903 18.85 9.00 -44.33
CA ILE A 903 18.06 9.65 -45.37
C ILE A 903 16.60 9.69 -44.93
N MET A 904 15.92 10.81 -45.18
CA MET A 904 14.50 10.99 -44.95
C MET A 904 13.82 11.44 -46.25
N LEU A 905 12.79 10.73 -46.66
CA LEU A 905 11.90 11.08 -47.76
C LEU A 905 10.51 11.35 -47.16
N THR A 906 9.96 12.54 -47.40
CA THR A 906 8.59 12.90 -46.98
C THR A 906 7.82 13.41 -48.17
N GLY A 907 6.56 13.03 -48.32
CA GLY A 907 5.72 13.58 -49.37
C GLY A 907 4.25 13.43 -49.06
N PHE A 908 3.44 14.22 -49.76
CA PHE A 908 1.98 14.07 -49.71
C PHE A 908 1.36 14.37 -51.07
N LEU A 909 0.17 13.82 -51.27
CA LEU A 909 -0.78 14.13 -52.34
C LEU A 909 -2.11 14.44 -51.68
N SER A 910 -2.68 15.60 -51.97
CA SER A 910 -3.94 16.07 -51.38
C SER A 910 -4.90 16.50 -52.47
N ASN A 911 -6.17 16.24 -52.25
CA ASN A 911 -7.29 16.72 -53.03
C ASN A 911 -8.32 17.28 -52.05
N THR A 912 -8.55 18.60 -52.11
CA THR A 912 -9.46 19.34 -51.24
C THR A 912 -10.27 20.34 -52.08
N PHE A 913 -10.86 21.34 -51.46
CA PHE A 913 -11.69 22.35 -52.11
C PHE A 913 -11.13 23.75 -51.86
N ARG A 914 -10.95 24.53 -52.92
CA ARG A 914 -10.59 25.96 -52.87
C ARG A 914 -11.38 26.71 -53.94
N GLU A 915 -11.80 27.95 -53.63
CA GLU A 915 -12.36 28.89 -54.62
C GLU A 915 -13.46 28.32 -55.55
N GLN A 916 -14.39 27.54 -54.99
CA GLN A 916 -15.52 26.92 -55.70
C GLN A 916 -15.17 25.73 -56.62
N SER A 917 -13.93 25.24 -56.60
CA SER A 917 -13.51 24.04 -57.34
C SER A 917 -12.72 23.07 -56.47
N GLY A 918 -12.58 21.84 -56.96
CA GLY A 918 -11.58 20.91 -56.43
C GLY A 918 -10.17 21.50 -56.61
N TYR A 919 -9.31 21.26 -55.63
CA TYR A 919 -7.92 21.73 -55.59
C TYR A 919 -7.02 20.55 -55.26
N THR A 920 -6.03 20.30 -56.10
CA THR A 920 -5.07 19.22 -55.95
C THR A 920 -3.67 19.76 -55.75
N SER A 921 -2.95 19.20 -54.78
CA SER A 921 -1.58 19.60 -54.48
C SER A 921 -0.73 18.42 -54.08
N GLY A 922 0.56 18.54 -54.29
CA GLY A 922 1.52 17.53 -53.90
C GLY A 922 2.86 18.13 -53.51
N SER A 923 3.54 17.46 -52.58
CA SER A 923 4.92 17.79 -52.27
C SER A 923 5.79 16.55 -52.10
N LEU A 924 7.08 16.73 -52.36
CA LEU A 924 8.13 15.76 -52.10
C LEU A 924 9.34 16.47 -51.53
N SER A 925 9.84 15.97 -50.41
CA SER A 925 11.06 16.41 -49.76
C SER A 925 11.98 15.22 -49.57
N ILE A 926 13.24 15.38 -49.95
CA ILE A 926 14.30 14.45 -49.59
C ILE A 926 15.37 15.22 -48.82
N SER A 927 15.82 14.63 -47.72
CA SER A 927 16.94 15.15 -46.95
C SER A 927 17.84 14.01 -46.53
N ALA A 928 19.13 14.28 -46.37
CA ALA A 928 20.03 13.38 -45.69
C ALA A 928 20.57 14.09 -44.46
N LEU A 929 20.64 13.42 -43.33
CA LEU A 929 21.22 13.90 -42.09
C LEU A 929 22.54 13.17 -41.89
N TRP A 930 23.64 13.92 -41.85
CA TRP A 930 24.99 13.40 -41.71
C TRP A 930 25.66 14.04 -40.49
N SER A 931 25.84 13.25 -39.44
CA SER A 931 26.69 13.62 -38.30
C SER A 931 28.15 13.31 -38.63
N ILE A 932 29.02 14.28 -38.41
CA ILE A 932 30.46 14.19 -38.59
C ILE A 932 31.06 14.50 -37.22
N PHE A 933 31.95 13.61 -36.76
CA PHE A 933 32.50 13.52 -35.40
C PHE A 933 31.59 12.83 -34.39
#